data_AF-A0A2P8GE10-F1
#
_entry.id   AF-A0A2P8GE10-F1
#
_cell.length_a   1.000
_cell.length_b   1.000
_cell.length_c   1.000
_cell.angle_alpha   90.00
_cell.angle_beta   90.00
_cell.angle_gamma   90.00
#
_symmetry.space_group_name_H-M   'P 1'
#
loop_
_entity.id
_entity.type
_entity.pdbx_description
1 polymer ?
#
loop_
_entity_poly.entity_id
_entity_poly.type
_entity_poly.pdbx_seq_one_letter_code
_entity_poly.pdbx_strand_id
1 'polypeptide(L)'
;MKIQALLCTLLLAAKAFAADTTLVTSPDGQIRFRLFTDHHQLYYSVTCRNTPVIAASPMVLSVDDHLLTDDVTTGTVKRYSIDERYPWNGVHAVAVNNCQGASIALKQGSTAYTLDVRVFNNGIAFRTVVPGAAGVNRVPDEATVFNIPAGSEIWYHDLSMHYESVYAKKEISALQAGEWVAPPATVKLPTGIYASITEADLVNYSGMALEANGKQGLVVRLAQHQPVSYPYKLRYSEEDVQRSLKPAAISGTITTPWRVVMVGADLNTMVNNDMVQNLCPPPDPKLFPQGIHTDWIRPGRAVWKYLDGGGEGTPVVMKQFSAEAGALGFEHNILEGFWDKWTDDQIRDVVNDAKSHHVGIWVWKHSKALRDKTVRQAFFKRCHDLGITGVKIDFFDSEAKEVIDLYTAILQETAVYHLLTDFHGANKPTGLARTWPNEMTREAVKGMEASKLADRAVHETTLPFTRFLAGPAEYTVVHFGERRKNTSWAHQIASAAILSAPLLTYAAQPQHIIENPAHDLIKRIPSTWDETIVLPPSEIGELAVFARRKGDTWFLAVMNGDTPQQINIPLSFLQKTNYKVSVVKDIPDSTGAVKVEEVTYTQKDVISLQLTPGGGYVAMFLASSPEKSVYNVRDFGAKGDGYALDGDAINNAITAAAVTGGTVYFPAGNYLSYTIRLKSNIALYIDHGATIIAAKEVNGIGYDEPEPNPHEAYQDFGHSHWQNSLIYGEGLHDIAIIGTGMIWGKGLTRSTNQPPGGGNKAIALKLCRNVTISDISILHGGHFGLLATGVDNLNIRGVKVDTDRDGFDIDCCKNVRISDCTVNSPFDDGICLKSSFALGYAKATENVTITNCQVSGYDEGTLLDGTFKREYRKYSDNTTTGRIKMGTESNGGFKNVTISNCVFDYSRGLALETVDGGPLEDVTISNITMRDIVNAPIFIRLGARMRGPDSLAVGTCRRIILSNIVVSNADSRYGAIISGIPGHAIEDLQLSNISISYKGGGSREMAGRDVPEYEKDYPEPYRFGMMPAYGFFVRHVKGLNMHDVKVGFMKDELRPAFILDNVSGVTMYYIDAQKMPEASLISLKQVQQFTIHQSKGVRDTALDNAQKAVL
;
A
#
# COMPACT_ATOMS: atom_id res chain seq x y z
N MET A 1 13.77 39.10 -64.35
CA MET A 1 12.29 39.16 -64.32
C MET A 1 11.58 37.80 -64.49
N LYS A 2 12.20 36.66 -64.09
CA LYS A 2 11.56 35.32 -64.13
C LYS A 2 11.73 34.49 -62.84
N ILE A 3 12.25 35.08 -61.76
CA ILE A 3 12.50 34.35 -60.49
C ILE A 3 11.51 34.76 -59.37
N GLN A 4 10.85 35.93 -59.46
CA GLN A 4 9.82 36.34 -58.50
C GLN A 4 8.43 35.75 -58.77
N ALA A 5 8.15 35.24 -59.98
CA ALA A 5 6.85 34.64 -60.29
C ALA A 5 6.72 33.17 -59.83
N LEU A 6 7.84 32.46 -59.63
CA LEU A 6 7.85 31.06 -59.18
C LEU A 6 7.77 30.92 -57.66
N LEU A 7 8.26 31.92 -56.90
CA LEU A 7 8.17 31.91 -55.43
C LEU A 7 6.77 32.28 -54.93
N CYS A 8 6.03 33.11 -55.65
CA CYS A 8 4.64 33.43 -55.28
C CYS A 8 3.65 32.30 -55.63
N THR A 9 3.93 31.44 -56.60
CA THR A 9 3.08 30.28 -56.92
C THR A 9 3.31 29.09 -55.98
N LEU A 10 4.51 28.94 -55.39
CA LEU A 10 4.78 27.94 -54.34
C LEU A 10 4.25 28.35 -52.94
N LEU A 11 4.07 29.65 -52.68
CA LEU A 11 3.48 30.15 -51.43
C LEU A 11 1.94 30.25 -51.45
N LEU A 12 1.31 30.13 -52.62
CA LEU A 12 -0.15 30.12 -52.79
C LEU A 12 -0.76 28.73 -52.93
N ALA A 13 0.04 27.68 -53.14
CA ALA A 13 -0.43 26.28 -53.09
C ALA A 13 -0.41 25.66 -51.68
N ALA A 14 0.27 26.27 -50.70
CA ALA A 14 0.36 25.78 -49.32
C ALA A 14 -0.77 26.26 -48.39
N LYS A 15 -1.74 27.05 -48.90
CA LYS A 15 -2.80 27.68 -48.09
C LYS A 15 -4.22 27.16 -48.34
N ALA A 16 -4.39 26.03 -49.03
CA ALA A 16 -5.73 25.52 -49.38
C ALA A 16 -6.08 24.09 -48.88
N PHE A 17 -5.26 23.44 -48.03
CA PHE A 17 -5.58 22.10 -47.48
C PHE A 17 -5.36 21.95 -45.96
N ALA A 18 -5.14 23.04 -45.22
CA ALA A 18 -4.75 22.99 -43.80
C ALA A 18 -5.88 23.24 -42.79
N ALA A 19 -7.13 23.49 -43.22
CA ALA A 19 -8.19 23.97 -42.34
C ALA A 19 -8.88 22.88 -41.49
N ASP A 20 -8.95 21.62 -41.96
CA ASP A 20 -9.76 20.56 -41.32
C ASP A 20 -8.94 19.44 -40.65
N THR A 21 -7.66 19.67 -40.36
CA THR A 21 -6.81 18.66 -39.70
C THR A 21 -6.62 18.97 -38.22
N THR A 22 -6.98 18.02 -37.34
CA THR A 22 -6.63 18.06 -35.91
C THR A 22 -5.51 17.08 -35.59
N LEU A 23 -4.41 17.58 -35.03
CA LEU A 23 -3.25 16.78 -34.61
C LEU A 23 -3.17 16.71 -33.08
N VAL A 24 -2.97 15.51 -32.53
CA VAL A 24 -2.66 15.25 -31.12
C VAL A 24 -1.37 14.44 -31.06
N THR A 25 -0.44 14.84 -30.20
CA THR A 25 0.91 14.28 -30.16
C THR A 25 1.22 13.81 -28.75
N SER A 26 1.92 12.68 -28.64
CA SER A 26 2.42 12.11 -27.38
C SER A 26 3.30 13.08 -26.61
N PRO A 27 3.43 12.92 -25.28
CA PRO A 27 4.34 13.71 -24.46
C PRO A 27 5.79 13.80 -25.02
N ASP A 28 6.32 12.73 -25.62
CA ASP A 28 7.68 12.69 -26.19
C ASP A 28 7.78 13.10 -27.67
N GLY A 29 6.65 13.44 -28.30
CA GLY A 29 6.62 13.86 -29.70
C GLY A 29 6.66 12.73 -30.74
N GLN A 30 6.82 11.47 -30.35
CA GLN A 30 7.13 10.37 -31.26
C GLN A 30 5.88 9.75 -31.89
N ILE A 31 4.81 9.63 -31.12
CA ILE A 31 3.51 9.14 -31.59
C ILE A 31 2.57 10.31 -31.87
N ARG A 32 1.87 10.27 -33.01
CA ARG A 32 0.91 11.29 -33.42
C ARG A 32 -0.38 10.68 -33.94
N PHE A 33 -1.50 11.19 -33.46
CA PHE A 33 -2.85 10.97 -33.99
C PHE A 33 -3.28 12.17 -34.83
N ARG A 34 -3.71 11.92 -36.06
CA ARG A 34 -4.20 12.96 -36.98
C ARG A 34 -5.63 12.64 -37.40
N LEU A 35 -6.57 13.55 -37.10
CA LEU A 35 -7.95 13.54 -37.57
C LEU A 35 -8.10 14.49 -38.75
N PHE A 36 -8.84 14.09 -39.79
CA PHE A 36 -9.13 14.92 -40.96
C PHE A 36 -10.38 14.43 -41.68
N THR A 37 -10.95 15.25 -42.57
CA THR A 37 -12.02 14.85 -43.49
C THR A 37 -11.45 14.60 -44.88
N ASP A 38 -11.96 13.59 -45.56
CA ASP A 38 -11.67 13.31 -46.97
C ASP A 38 -12.95 12.81 -47.65
N HIS A 39 -13.27 13.37 -48.82
CA HIS A 39 -14.52 13.08 -49.55
C HIS A 39 -15.79 13.01 -48.65
N HIS A 40 -15.98 14.01 -47.78
CA HIS A 40 -17.11 14.11 -46.84
C HIS A 40 -17.12 13.06 -45.71
N GLN A 41 -16.11 12.19 -45.60
CA GLN A 41 -16.01 11.17 -44.56
C GLN A 41 -14.92 11.55 -43.54
N LEU A 42 -15.14 11.27 -42.26
CA LEU A 42 -14.15 11.47 -41.21
C LEU A 42 -13.09 10.35 -41.23
N TYR A 43 -11.82 10.73 -41.20
CA TYR A 43 -10.66 9.84 -41.21
C TYR A 43 -9.70 10.14 -40.06
N TYR A 44 -8.94 9.13 -39.66
CA TYR A 44 -7.77 9.29 -38.80
C TYR A 44 -6.55 8.54 -39.33
N SER A 45 -5.37 8.89 -38.81
CA SER A 45 -4.13 8.14 -39.03
C SER A 45 -3.23 8.23 -37.80
N VAL A 46 -2.35 7.25 -37.64
CA VAL A 46 -1.41 7.15 -36.50
C VAL A 46 -0.01 6.93 -37.03
N THR A 47 0.94 7.72 -36.54
CA THR A 47 2.37 7.56 -36.86
C THR A 47 3.21 7.42 -35.60
N CYS A 48 4.31 6.66 -35.68
CA CYS A 48 5.36 6.58 -34.66
C CYS A 48 6.70 6.86 -35.33
N ARG A 49 7.46 7.85 -34.85
CA ARG A 49 8.73 8.30 -35.48
C ARG A 49 8.58 8.63 -36.97
N ASN A 50 7.44 9.20 -37.35
CA ASN A 50 6.99 9.45 -38.72
C ASN A 50 6.70 8.22 -39.60
N THR A 51 6.81 6.99 -39.07
CA THR A 51 6.37 5.76 -39.73
C THR A 51 4.87 5.57 -39.52
N PRO A 52 4.06 5.32 -40.56
CA PRO A 52 2.66 4.94 -40.40
C PRO A 52 2.51 3.66 -39.58
N VAL A 53 1.71 3.72 -38.51
CA VAL A 53 1.28 2.56 -37.73
C VAL A 53 -0.13 2.17 -38.13
N ILE A 54 -1.02 3.16 -38.20
CA ILE A 54 -2.35 3.05 -38.80
C ILE A 54 -2.38 4.05 -39.95
N ALA A 55 -2.55 3.55 -41.18
CA ALA A 55 -2.72 4.38 -42.36
C ALA A 55 -4.04 5.17 -42.28
N ALA A 56 -4.27 6.08 -43.23
CA ALA A 56 -5.53 6.82 -43.33
C ALA A 56 -6.73 5.84 -43.28
N SER A 57 -7.53 5.92 -42.21
CA SER A 57 -8.61 4.98 -41.92
C SER A 57 -9.90 5.72 -41.60
N PRO A 58 -11.05 5.32 -42.20
CA PRO A 58 -12.32 5.95 -41.93
C PRO A 58 -12.81 5.63 -40.51
N MET A 59 -13.36 6.63 -39.83
CA MET A 59 -14.12 6.46 -38.58
C MET A 59 -15.59 6.32 -38.95
N VAL A 60 -16.27 5.28 -38.48
CA VAL A 60 -17.66 5.02 -38.87
C VAL A 60 -18.49 4.68 -37.65
N LEU A 61 -19.38 5.59 -37.26
CA LEU A 61 -20.31 5.45 -36.15
C LEU A 61 -21.70 5.90 -36.59
N SER A 62 -22.73 5.09 -36.34
CA SER A 62 -24.12 5.48 -36.50
C SER A 62 -24.89 5.37 -35.19
N VAL A 63 -25.96 6.16 -35.08
CA VAL A 63 -26.95 6.07 -34.00
C VAL A 63 -28.33 6.13 -34.63
N ASP A 64 -29.19 5.17 -34.28
CA ASP A 64 -30.55 5.02 -34.83
C ASP A 64 -30.54 4.98 -36.38
N ASP A 65 -29.63 4.17 -36.93
CA ASP A 65 -29.36 4.01 -38.37
C ASP A 65 -28.92 5.30 -39.09
N HIS A 66 -28.60 6.38 -38.36
CA HIS A 66 -28.07 7.62 -38.90
C HIS A 66 -26.55 7.67 -38.75
N LEU A 67 -25.82 7.77 -39.86
CA LEU A 67 -24.37 7.93 -39.86
C LEU A 67 -24.01 9.30 -39.25
N LEU A 68 -23.08 9.30 -38.29
CA LEU A 68 -22.64 10.52 -37.60
C LEU A 68 -21.29 11.03 -38.13
N THR A 69 -20.59 10.23 -38.92
CA THR A 69 -19.21 10.47 -39.36
C THR A 69 -19.08 10.86 -40.83
N ASP A 70 -20.20 11.04 -41.54
CA ASP A 70 -20.28 11.71 -42.83
C ASP A 70 -20.62 13.20 -42.66
N ASP A 71 -20.23 14.04 -43.62
CA ASP A 71 -20.50 15.48 -43.67
C ASP A 71 -20.23 16.22 -42.34
N VAL A 72 -19.20 15.79 -41.62
CA VAL A 72 -18.90 16.27 -40.27
C VAL A 72 -18.23 17.64 -40.33
N THR A 73 -18.77 18.58 -39.55
CA THR A 73 -18.09 19.83 -39.24
C THR A 73 -17.28 19.66 -37.95
N THR A 74 -15.97 19.91 -38.02
CA THR A 74 -15.10 19.93 -36.84
C THR A 74 -15.23 21.27 -36.12
N GLY A 75 -15.53 21.23 -34.83
CA GLY A 75 -15.69 22.40 -33.98
C GLY A 75 -14.47 22.67 -33.10
N THR A 76 -14.72 23.19 -31.90
CA THR A 76 -13.67 23.52 -30.93
C THR A 76 -12.92 22.27 -30.45
N VAL A 77 -11.58 22.38 -30.39
CA VAL A 77 -10.69 21.36 -29.82
C VAL A 77 -10.24 21.81 -28.43
N LYS A 78 -10.62 21.07 -27.39
CA LYS A 78 -10.17 21.30 -26.01
C LYS A 78 -9.06 20.32 -25.65
N ARG A 79 -7.85 20.82 -25.41
CA ARG A 79 -6.68 19.99 -25.08
C ARG A 79 -6.50 19.84 -23.57
N TYR A 80 -5.96 18.72 -23.15
CA TYR A 80 -5.63 18.42 -21.75
C TYR A 80 -4.41 17.50 -21.68
N SER A 81 -3.84 17.33 -20.49
CA SER A 81 -2.77 16.37 -20.23
C SER A 81 -3.07 15.60 -18.95
N ILE A 82 -2.63 14.34 -18.88
CA ILE A 82 -2.68 13.52 -17.68
C ILE A 82 -1.25 13.09 -17.37
N ASP A 83 -0.86 13.20 -16.09
CA ASP A 83 0.39 12.66 -15.55
C ASP A 83 0.09 12.16 -14.14
N GLU A 84 -0.20 10.88 -14.01
CA GLU A 84 -0.50 10.22 -12.74
C GLU A 84 0.20 8.86 -12.65
N ARG A 85 0.39 8.40 -11.41
CA ARG A 85 0.93 7.08 -11.08
C ARG A 85 0.05 6.44 -10.02
N TYR A 86 -0.19 5.14 -10.14
CA TYR A 86 -1.01 4.42 -9.17
C TYR A 86 -0.53 2.97 -8.97
N PRO A 87 -0.75 2.38 -7.78
CA PRO A 87 -0.40 0.99 -7.54
C PRO A 87 -1.14 0.02 -8.47
N TRP A 88 -0.45 -1.02 -8.93
CA TRP A 88 -0.98 -1.97 -9.90
C TRP A 88 -0.59 -3.41 -9.57
N ASN A 89 -1.54 -4.34 -9.68
CA ASN A 89 -1.32 -5.79 -9.54
C ASN A 89 -1.00 -6.42 -10.90
N GLY A 90 -0.02 -5.88 -11.64
CA GLY A 90 0.31 -6.37 -12.98
C GLY A 90 1.75 -6.81 -13.15
N VAL A 91 2.29 -6.53 -14.34
CA VAL A 91 3.69 -6.83 -14.70
C VAL A 91 4.70 -5.93 -13.96
N HIS A 92 4.24 -4.88 -13.28
CA HIS A 92 5.01 -4.04 -12.37
C HIS A 92 4.10 -3.44 -11.29
N ALA A 93 4.69 -2.97 -10.19
CA ALA A 93 3.95 -2.53 -8.99
C ALA A 93 3.27 -1.16 -9.13
N VAL A 94 3.69 -0.33 -10.09
CA VAL A 94 3.17 1.03 -10.29
C VAL A 94 2.89 1.24 -11.77
N ALA A 95 1.64 1.52 -12.12
CA ALA A 95 1.25 1.94 -13.47
C ALA A 95 1.51 3.44 -13.68
N VAL A 96 1.83 3.83 -14.92
CA VAL A 96 2.09 5.22 -15.31
C VAL A 96 1.09 5.65 -16.37
N ASN A 97 0.24 6.62 -16.03
CA ASN A 97 -0.69 7.25 -16.97
C ASN A 97 -0.18 8.64 -17.32
N ASN A 98 0.57 8.72 -18.42
CA ASN A 98 1.08 9.96 -18.97
C ASN A 98 0.66 10.12 -20.43
N CYS A 99 -0.23 11.05 -20.72
CA CYS A 99 -0.73 11.30 -22.07
C CYS A 99 -1.08 12.77 -22.34
N GLN A 100 -1.13 13.09 -23.63
CA GLN A 100 -1.75 14.30 -24.14
C GLN A 100 -3.12 13.95 -24.72
N GLY A 101 -4.13 14.73 -24.34
CA GLY A 101 -5.52 14.49 -24.71
C GLY A 101 -6.15 15.65 -25.49
N ALA A 102 -7.19 15.35 -26.25
CA ALA A 102 -8.02 16.33 -26.92
C ALA A 102 -9.48 15.88 -26.99
N SER A 103 -10.40 16.70 -26.49
CA SER A 103 -11.84 16.58 -26.72
C SER A 103 -12.23 17.46 -27.91
N ILE A 104 -12.59 16.83 -29.01
CA ILE A 104 -12.85 17.45 -30.31
C ILE A 104 -14.37 17.48 -30.51
N ALA A 105 -14.95 18.68 -30.53
CA ALA A 105 -16.38 18.83 -30.83
C ALA A 105 -16.63 18.52 -32.31
N LEU A 106 -17.60 17.66 -32.59
CA LEU A 106 -18.01 17.27 -33.93
C LEU A 106 -19.50 17.50 -34.10
N LYS A 107 -19.93 17.80 -35.32
CA LYS A 107 -21.33 18.00 -35.65
C LYS A 107 -21.67 17.41 -37.01
N GLN A 108 -22.70 16.58 -37.06
CA GLN A 108 -23.32 16.07 -38.28
C GLN A 108 -24.80 16.50 -38.24
N GLY A 109 -25.26 17.22 -39.26
CA GLY A 109 -26.62 17.79 -39.27
C GLY A 109 -26.95 18.59 -38.01
N SER A 110 -27.96 18.14 -37.24
CA SER A 110 -28.34 18.71 -35.94
C SER A 110 -27.66 18.02 -34.74
N THR A 111 -27.00 16.90 -34.95
CA THR A 111 -26.39 16.07 -33.90
C THR A 111 -24.98 16.57 -33.57
N ALA A 112 -24.82 17.14 -32.37
CA ALA A 112 -23.52 17.51 -31.82
C ALA A 112 -22.99 16.40 -30.90
N TYR A 113 -21.73 16.04 -31.05
CA TYR A 113 -21.07 15.00 -30.27
C TYR A 113 -19.58 15.31 -30.08
N THR A 114 -18.87 14.49 -29.31
CA THR A 114 -17.44 14.71 -29.01
C THR A 114 -16.63 13.47 -29.33
N LEU A 115 -15.50 13.64 -30.02
CA LEU A 115 -14.43 12.64 -30.11
C LEU A 115 -13.36 12.98 -29.08
N ASP A 116 -13.16 12.11 -28.09
CA ASP A 116 -12.09 12.24 -27.11
C ASP A 116 -10.91 11.37 -27.55
N VAL A 117 -9.70 11.95 -27.58
CA VAL A 117 -8.47 11.30 -28.04
C VAL A 117 -7.42 11.42 -26.96
N ARG A 118 -6.67 10.35 -26.69
CA ARG A 118 -5.48 10.34 -25.84
C ARG A 118 -4.31 9.73 -26.59
N VAL A 119 -3.15 10.38 -26.49
CA VAL A 119 -1.91 9.96 -27.13
C VAL A 119 -0.83 9.84 -26.04
N PHE A 120 -0.40 8.61 -25.82
CA PHE A 120 0.64 8.22 -24.88
C PHE A 120 1.95 8.02 -25.64
N ASN A 121 3.08 7.92 -24.92
CA ASN A 121 4.36 7.57 -25.55
C ASN A 121 4.39 6.13 -26.11
N ASN A 122 3.41 5.31 -25.73
CA ASN A 122 3.28 3.90 -26.10
C ASN A 122 1.94 3.57 -26.78
N GLY A 123 1.26 4.56 -27.36
CA GLY A 123 0.09 4.31 -28.21
C GLY A 123 -0.94 5.43 -28.22
N ILE A 124 -2.11 5.14 -28.79
CA ILE A 124 -3.25 6.06 -28.85
C ILE A 124 -4.53 5.36 -28.43
N ALA A 125 -5.49 6.18 -28.01
CA ALA A 125 -6.86 5.75 -27.81
C ALA A 125 -7.83 6.85 -28.23
N PHE A 126 -9.01 6.48 -28.72
CA PHE A 126 -10.10 7.41 -28.96
C PHE A 126 -11.47 6.82 -28.59
N ARG A 127 -12.42 7.67 -28.23
CA ARG A 127 -13.82 7.29 -28.00
C ARG A 127 -14.78 8.41 -28.38
N THR A 128 -16.02 8.06 -28.69
CA THR A 128 -17.07 9.01 -29.03
C THR A 128 -18.09 9.15 -27.91
N VAL A 129 -18.48 10.38 -27.59
CA VAL A 129 -19.55 10.72 -26.63
C VAL A 129 -20.67 11.44 -27.37
N VAL A 130 -21.83 10.79 -27.48
CA VAL A 130 -23.04 11.31 -28.11
C VAL A 130 -24.07 11.64 -27.01
N PRO A 131 -24.24 12.92 -26.63
CA PRO A 131 -25.18 13.33 -25.58
C PRO A 131 -26.62 12.87 -25.86
N GLY A 132 -27.36 12.53 -24.81
CA GLY A 132 -28.78 12.16 -24.90
C GLY A 132 -29.51 12.31 -23.57
N ALA A 133 -30.83 12.54 -23.64
CA ALA A 133 -31.67 12.68 -22.46
C ALA A 133 -31.89 11.32 -21.77
N ALA A 134 -31.86 11.31 -20.43
CA ALA A 134 -32.12 10.10 -19.64
C ALA A 134 -33.51 9.51 -19.98
N GLY A 135 -33.59 8.18 -20.07
CA GLY A 135 -34.81 7.47 -20.44
C GLY A 135 -35.06 7.36 -21.95
N VAL A 136 -34.33 8.10 -22.79
CA VAL A 136 -34.41 7.99 -24.25
C VAL A 136 -33.47 6.90 -24.73
N ASN A 137 -34.03 5.84 -25.32
CA ASN A 137 -33.29 4.73 -25.87
C ASN A 137 -32.83 5.04 -27.30
N ARG A 138 -31.55 4.84 -27.56
CA ARG A 138 -30.92 5.01 -28.87
C ARG A 138 -29.98 3.86 -29.15
N VAL A 139 -29.77 3.55 -30.41
CA VAL A 139 -29.13 2.31 -30.85
C VAL A 139 -27.86 2.63 -31.63
N PRO A 140 -26.66 2.42 -31.07
CA PRO A 140 -25.42 2.65 -31.79
C PRO A 140 -24.99 1.45 -32.65
N ASP A 141 -24.31 1.74 -33.76
CA ASP A 141 -23.53 0.77 -34.53
C ASP A 141 -22.18 1.38 -34.95
N GLU A 142 -21.18 0.54 -35.18
CA GLU A 142 -19.82 1.00 -35.49
C GLU A 142 -19.13 0.12 -36.53
N ALA A 143 -18.43 0.77 -37.47
CA ALA A 143 -17.64 0.14 -38.52
C ALA A 143 -16.31 0.87 -38.77
N THR A 144 -15.76 1.55 -37.75
CA THR A 144 -14.44 2.20 -37.80
C THR A 144 -13.38 1.21 -38.30
N VAL A 145 -12.46 1.67 -39.15
CA VAL A 145 -11.45 0.81 -39.75
C VAL A 145 -10.07 1.09 -39.14
N PHE A 146 -9.23 0.07 -39.08
CA PHE A 146 -7.80 0.15 -38.82
C PHE A 146 -7.05 -0.35 -40.07
N ASN A 147 -6.61 0.56 -40.94
CA ASN A 147 -5.80 0.21 -42.10
C ASN A 147 -4.34 0.00 -41.68
N ILE A 148 -3.86 -1.24 -41.79
CA ILE A 148 -2.51 -1.63 -41.39
C ILE A 148 -1.59 -1.55 -42.62
N PRO A 149 -0.36 -1.03 -42.49
CA PRO A 149 0.58 -0.96 -43.61
C PRO A 149 0.89 -2.34 -44.23
N ALA A 150 1.08 -2.38 -45.55
CA ALA A 150 1.47 -3.57 -46.29
C ALA A 150 2.80 -4.17 -45.79
N GLY A 151 2.96 -5.49 -45.91
CA GLY A 151 4.14 -6.22 -45.43
C GLY A 151 4.22 -6.39 -43.91
N SER A 152 3.20 -5.96 -43.17
CA SER A 152 3.11 -6.19 -41.72
C SER A 152 2.67 -7.62 -41.44
N GLU A 153 3.25 -8.24 -40.41
CA GLU A 153 2.82 -9.53 -39.89
C GLU A 153 1.80 -9.32 -38.77
N ILE A 154 0.75 -10.14 -38.71
CA ILE A 154 -0.30 -10.10 -37.69
C ILE A 154 -0.42 -11.46 -36.99
N TRP A 155 -0.53 -11.41 -35.67
CA TRP A 155 -0.92 -12.52 -34.80
C TRP A 155 -2.31 -12.25 -34.25
N TYR A 156 -3.24 -13.14 -34.57
CA TYR A 156 -4.64 -13.07 -34.16
C TYR A 156 -5.23 -14.47 -34.10
N HIS A 157 -6.36 -14.63 -33.43
CA HIS A 157 -7.17 -15.85 -33.55
C HIS A 157 -8.53 -15.53 -34.17
N ASP A 158 -9.21 -16.57 -34.63
CA ASP A 158 -10.59 -16.49 -35.08
C ASP A 158 -11.50 -16.10 -33.90
N LEU A 159 -12.57 -15.38 -34.18
CA LEU A 159 -13.47 -14.88 -33.13
C LEU A 159 -14.36 -16.01 -32.58
N SER A 160 -13.80 -16.85 -31.72
CA SER A 160 -14.59 -17.60 -30.75
C SER A 160 -14.95 -16.68 -29.59
N MET A 161 -16.24 -16.48 -29.33
CA MET A 161 -16.73 -15.43 -28.42
C MET A 161 -16.35 -15.57 -26.93
N HIS A 162 -15.78 -16.72 -26.56
CA HIS A 162 -15.16 -16.97 -25.25
C HIS A 162 -13.62 -16.88 -25.28
N TYR A 163 -13.05 -16.46 -26.42
CA TYR A 163 -11.64 -16.16 -26.65
C TYR A 163 -10.64 -17.32 -26.41
N GLU A 164 -11.10 -18.57 -26.30
CA GLU A 164 -10.24 -19.75 -26.21
C GLU A 164 -9.83 -20.30 -27.60
N SER A 165 -9.02 -19.55 -28.33
CA SER A 165 -8.52 -20.00 -29.65
C SER A 165 -7.00 -19.87 -29.78
N VAL A 166 -6.44 -20.51 -30.80
CA VAL A 166 -4.99 -20.50 -31.08
C VAL A 166 -4.71 -19.35 -32.03
N TYR A 167 -3.61 -18.63 -31.78
CA TYR A 167 -3.20 -17.53 -32.63
C TYR A 167 -2.54 -18.06 -33.92
N ALA A 168 -2.96 -17.51 -35.06
CA ALA A 168 -2.31 -17.69 -36.34
C ALA A 168 -1.42 -16.48 -36.65
N LYS A 169 -0.28 -16.74 -37.30
CA LYS A 169 0.58 -15.71 -37.90
C LYS A 169 0.28 -15.60 -39.39
N LYS A 170 0.00 -14.40 -39.89
CA LYS A 170 -0.16 -14.12 -41.33
C LYS A 170 0.46 -12.78 -41.70
N GLU A 171 0.77 -12.58 -42.97
CA GLU A 171 0.94 -11.23 -43.50
C GLU A 171 -0.44 -10.57 -43.63
N ILE A 172 -0.55 -9.28 -43.31
CA ILE A 172 -1.83 -8.57 -43.33
C ILE A 172 -2.52 -8.61 -44.70
N SER A 173 -1.78 -8.60 -45.81
CA SER A 173 -2.37 -8.67 -47.15
C SER A 173 -2.99 -10.03 -47.49
N ALA A 174 -2.67 -11.07 -46.73
CA ALA A 174 -3.22 -12.41 -46.92
C ALA A 174 -4.60 -12.60 -46.26
N LEU A 175 -5.02 -11.69 -45.38
CA LEU A 175 -6.35 -11.74 -44.75
C LEU A 175 -7.44 -11.49 -45.79
N GLN A 176 -8.42 -12.39 -45.84
CA GLN A 176 -9.52 -12.29 -46.79
C GLN A 176 -10.66 -11.44 -46.23
N ALA A 177 -11.47 -10.85 -47.11
CA ALA A 177 -12.67 -10.14 -46.70
C ALA A 177 -13.62 -11.09 -45.95
N GLY A 178 -14.14 -10.66 -44.80
CA GLY A 178 -15.02 -11.47 -43.94
C GLY A 178 -14.30 -12.36 -42.94
N GLU A 179 -12.96 -12.38 -42.95
CA GLU A 179 -12.19 -13.13 -41.96
C GLU A 179 -12.24 -12.43 -40.60
N TRP A 180 -12.64 -13.15 -39.56
CA TRP A 180 -12.73 -12.63 -38.20
C TRP A 180 -11.36 -12.55 -37.53
N VAL A 181 -11.14 -11.43 -36.84
CA VAL A 181 -9.91 -11.11 -36.12
C VAL A 181 -10.30 -10.73 -34.69
N ALA A 182 -10.03 -11.61 -33.74
CA ALA A 182 -10.30 -11.36 -32.33
C ALA A 182 -9.24 -10.41 -31.72
N PRO A 183 -9.66 -9.34 -31.01
CA PRO A 183 -8.74 -8.49 -30.26
C PRO A 183 -8.26 -9.14 -28.94
N PRO A 184 -7.03 -8.88 -28.44
CA PRO A 184 -6.04 -7.98 -29.01
C PRO A 184 -5.37 -8.56 -30.27
N ALA A 185 -5.41 -7.81 -31.37
CA ALA A 185 -4.77 -8.19 -32.63
C ALA A 185 -3.40 -7.52 -32.71
N THR A 186 -2.32 -8.31 -32.68
CA THR A 186 -0.94 -7.78 -32.57
C THR A 186 -0.24 -7.85 -33.90
N VAL A 187 0.45 -6.76 -34.27
CA VAL A 187 1.08 -6.56 -35.56
C VAL A 187 2.55 -6.19 -35.37
N LYS A 188 3.43 -6.77 -36.20
CA LYS A 188 4.82 -6.33 -36.37
C LYS A 188 4.92 -5.67 -37.75
N LEU A 189 5.21 -4.37 -37.75
CA LEU A 189 5.40 -3.59 -38.98
C LEU A 189 6.72 -3.97 -39.66
N PRO A 190 6.90 -3.71 -40.97
CA PRO A 190 8.17 -3.94 -41.67
C PRO A 190 9.39 -3.22 -41.05
N THR A 191 9.14 -2.16 -40.28
CA THR A 191 10.17 -1.39 -39.58
C THR A 191 10.62 -2.03 -38.26
N GLY A 192 9.96 -3.10 -37.81
CA GLY A 192 10.19 -3.74 -36.51
C GLY A 192 9.37 -3.15 -35.36
N ILE A 193 8.63 -2.06 -35.57
CA ILE A 193 7.70 -1.50 -34.59
C ILE A 193 6.51 -2.47 -34.42
N TYR A 194 6.12 -2.68 -33.17
CA TYR A 194 4.94 -3.47 -32.81
C TYR A 194 3.73 -2.57 -32.56
N ALA A 195 2.55 -3.06 -32.90
CA ALA A 195 1.28 -2.44 -32.54
C ALA A 195 0.27 -3.51 -32.09
N SER A 196 -0.68 -3.16 -31.22
CA SER A 196 -1.76 -4.08 -30.83
C SER A 196 -3.08 -3.36 -30.70
N ILE A 197 -4.13 -3.90 -31.33
CA ILE A 197 -5.45 -3.28 -31.42
C ILE A 197 -6.41 -3.98 -30.47
N THR A 198 -6.99 -3.23 -29.55
CA THR A 198 -7.99 -3.71 -28.58
C THR A 198 -8.94 -2.57 -28.18
N GLU A 199 -9.71 -2.76 -27.12
CA GLU A 199 -10.54 -1.73 -26.50
C GLU A 199 -10.33 -1.63 -24.99
N ALA A 200 -10.78 -0.53 -24.39
CA ALA A 200 -10.76 -0.31 -22.95
C ALA A 200 -12.04 0.37 -22.45
N ASP A 201 -12.34 0.23 -21.16
CA ASP A 201 -13.53 0.81 -20.50
C ASP A 201 -14.85 0.34 -21.14
N LEU A 202 -14.95 -0.98 -21.40
CA LEU A 202 -16.15 -1.59 -21.98
C LEU A 202 -17.26 -1.70 -20.93
N VAL A 203 -18.10 -0.66 -20.85
CA VAL A 203 -19.22 -0.55 -19.90
C VAL A 203 -20.46 -0.06 -20.64
N ASN A 204 -21.62 -0.68 -20.40
CA ASN A 204 -22.90 -0.25 -20.97
C ASN A 204 -22.89 -0.12 -22.51
N TYR A 205 -22.10 -0.96 -23.19
CA TYR A 205 -21.91 -0.98 -24.64
C TYR A 205 -21.58 -2.41 -25.10
N SER A 206 -21.81 -2.74 -26.37
CA SER A 206 -21.42 -4.06 -26.93
C SER A 206 -19.91 -4.09 -27.24
N GLY A 207 -19.23 -5.19 -26.94
CA GLY A 207 -17.79 -5.31 -27.20
C GLY A 207 -17.45 -5.34 -28.69
N MET A 208 -16.23 -4.89 -28.99
CA MET A 208 -15.64 -4.87 -30.32
C MET A 208 -15.02 -6.22 -30.69
N ALA A 209 -15.37 -6.69 -31.89
CA ALA A 209 -14.56 -7.59 -32.69
C ALA A 209 -14.06 -6.88 -33.97
N LEU A 210 -13.15 -7.52 -34.70
CA LEU A 210 -12.64 -7.02 -35.96
C LEU A 210 -12.94 -8.01 -37.10
N GLU A 211 -13.30 -7.49 -38.27
CA GLU A 211 -13.50 -8.24 -39.50
C GLU A 211 -12.56 -7.68 -40.57
N ALA A 212 -11.77 -8.52 -41.22
CA ALA A 212 -10.89 -8.08 -42.29
C ALA A 212 -11.71 -7.67 -43.53
N ASN A 213 -11.31 -6.58 -44.19
CA ASN A 213 -11.96 -6.09 -45.40
C ASN A 213 -11.31 -6.58 -46.71
N GLY A 214 -10.29 -7.46 -46.62
CA GLY A 214 -9.51 -7.95 -47.76
C GLY A 214 -8.56 -6.93 -48.39
N LYS A 215 -8.41 -5.75 -47.80
CA LYS A 215 -7.57 -4.63 -48.26
C LYS A 215 -6.73 -4.08 -47.11
N GLN A 216 -6.20 -4.97 -46.27
CA GLN A 216 -5.35 -4.66 -45.12
C GLN A 216 -6.04 -3.80 -44.03
N GLY A 217 -7.36 -3.65 -44.10
CA GLY A 217 -8.16 -2.97 -43.10
C GLY A 217 -8.89 -3.94 -42.19
N LEU A 218 -8.84 -3.68 -40.90
CA LEU A 218 -9.62 -4.38 -39.88
C LEU A 218 -10.80 -3.50 -39.48
N VAL A 219 -12.02 -3.97 -39.71
CA VAL A 219 -13.25 -3.20 -39.49
C VAL A 219 -13.87 -3.59 -38.16
N VAL A 220 -14.21 -2.61 -37.34
CA VAL A 220 -14.98 -2.82 -36.11
C VAL A 220 -16.33 -3.47 -36.43
N ARG A 221 -16.71 -4.44 -35.59
CA ARG A 221 -18.04 -5.05 -35.56
C ARG A 221 -18.50 -5.22 -34.13
N LEU A 222 -19.66 -4.67 -33.82
CA LEU A 222 -20.34 -4.86 -32.53
C LEU A 222 -21.10 -6.21 -32.53
N ALA A 223 -21.55 -6.63 -31.34
CA ALA A 223 -22.14 -7.93 -31.07
C ALA A 223 -23.23 -8.39 -32.06
N GLN A 224 -24.07 -7.48 -32.57
CA GLN A 224 -25.14 -7.82 -33.52
C GLN A 224 -24.62 -8.39 -34.86
N HIS A 225 -23.37 -8.09 -35.23
CA HIS A 225 -22.73 -8.55 -36.46
C HIS A 225 -21.84 -9.77 -36.22
N GLN A 226 -21.57 -10.12 -34.97
CA GLN A 226 -20.65 -11.18 -34.60
C GLN A 226 -21.33 -12.55 -34.73
N PRO A 227 -20.57 -13.61 -35.10
CA PRO A 227 -21.08 -14.97 -35.11
C PRO A 227 -21.49 -15.41 -33.70
N VAL A 228 -22.72 -15.91 -33.57
CA VAL A 228 -23.16 -16.52 -32.32
C VAL A 228 -22.43 -17.86 -32.14
N SER A 229 -21.58 -17.94 -31.12
CA SER A 229 -20.79 -19.13 -30.80
C SER A 229 -21.68 -20.32 -30.43
N TYR A 230 -21.22 -21.54 -30.74
CA TYR A 230 -21.92 -22.75 -30.34
C TYR A 230 -22.12 -22.86 -28.81
N PRO A 231 -21.13 -22.54 -27.96
CA PRO A 231 -21.32 -22.55 -26.51
C PRO A 231 -22.40 -21.56 -26.04
N TYR A 232 -22.50 -20.37 -26.64
CA TYR A 232 -23.58 -19.43 -26.30
C TYR A 232 -24.96 -20.02 -26.60
N LYS A 233 -25.16 -20.64 -27.78
CA LYS A 233 -26.43 -21.30 -28.15
C LYS A 233 -26.82 -22.44 -27.21
N LEU A 234 -25.84 -23.12 -26.60
CA LEU A 234 -26.10 -24.20 -25.64
C LEU A 234 -26.54 -23.67 -24.26
N ARG A 235 -26.09 -22.48 -23.87
CA ARG A 235 -26.19 -21.98 -22.49
C ARG A 235 -27.17 -20.81 -22.32
N TYR A 236 -27.66 -20.25 -23.42
CA TYR A 236 -28.62 -19.16 -23.47
C TYR A 236 -29.91 -19.60 -24.17
N SER A 237 -31.01 -18.90 -23.90
CA SER A 237 -32.29 -19.21 -24.55
C SER A 237 -32.26 -18.78 -26.02
N GLU A 238 -33.15 -19.35 -26.85
CA GLU A 238 -33.29 -18.90 -28.24
C GLU A 238 -33.66 -17.41 -28.32
N GLU A 239 -34.43 -16.90 -27.36
CA GLU A 239 -34.75 -15.48 -27.27
C GLU A 239 -33.51 -14.62 -27.02
N ASP A 240 -32.63 -15.04 -26.10
CA ASP A 240 -31.34 -14.36 -25.84
C ASP A 240 -30.44 -14.36 -27.09
N VAL A 241 -30.44 -15.45 -27.86
CA VAL A 241 -29.71 -15.57 -29.13
C VAL A 241 -30.25 -14.56 -30.14
N GLN A 242 -31.55 -14.57 -30.40
CA GLN A 242 -32.19 -13.63 -31.33
C GLN A 242 -32.05 -12.17 -30.88
N ARG A 243 -32.01 -11.92 -29.56
CA ARG A 243 -31.75 -10.60 -28.99
C ARG A 243 -30.34 -10.13 -29.27
N SER A 244 -29.33 -11.01 -29.13
CA SER A 244 -27.92 -10.66 -29.35
C SER A 244 -27.59 -10.27 -30.79
N LEU A 245 -28.36 -10.79 -31.76
CA LEU A 245 -28.26 -10.47 -33.18
C LEU A 245 -28.87 -9.12 -33.57
N LYS A 246 -29.42 -8.37 -32.60
CA LYS A 246 -30.02 -7.06 -32.82
C LYS A 246 -29.19 -5.99 -32.09
N PRO A 247 -28.98 -4.82 -32.71
CA PRO A 247 -28.35 -3.70 -32.04
C PRO A 247 -28.97 -3.40 -30.67
N ALA A 248 -28.13 -3.16 -29.66
CA ALA A 248 -28.59 -2.96 -28.30
C ALA A 248 -28.88 -1.48 -28.00
N ALA A 249 -30.06 -1.21 -27.44
CA ALA A 249 -30.42 0.14 -27.04
C ALA A 249 -29.64 0.58 -25.79
N ILE A 250 -29.23 1.85 -25.80
CA ILE A 250 -28.60 2.56 -24.69
C ILE A 250 -29.50 3.73 -24.31
N SER A 251 -29.80 3.85 -23.02
CA SER A 251 -30.59 4.96 -22.49
C SER A 251 -29.70 6.16 -22.15
N GLY A 252 -30.07 7.36 -22.59
CA GLY A 252 -29.30 8.57 -22.32
C GLY A 252 -28.04 8.71 -23.18
N THR A 253 -26.99 9.30 -22.63
CA THR A 253 -25.72 9.55 -23.34
C THR A 253 -25.06 8.24 -23.75
N ILE A 254 -24.72 8.13 -25.04
CA ILE A 254 -23.93 7.03 -25.58
C ILE A 254 -22.46 7.41 -25.46
N THR A 255 -21.67 6.60 -24.77
CA THR A 255 -20.21 6.71 -24.74
C THR A 255 -19.65 5.40 -25.25
N THR A 256 -18.89 5.43 -26.34
CA THR A 256 -18.23 4.23 -26.82
C THR A 256 -17.10 3.84 -25.86
N PRO A 257 -16.75 2.54 -25.76
CA PRO A 257 -15.47 2.13 -25.22
C PRO A 257 -14.33 2.83 -25.98
N TRP A 258 -13.18 2.94 -25.33
CA TRP A 258 -11.98 3.42 -26.00
C TRP A 258 -11.53 2.40 -27.03
N ARG A 259 -11.23 2.85 -28.25
CA ARG A 259 -10.54 2.06 -29.26
C ARG A 259 -9.06 2.33 -29.14
N VAL A 260 -8.29 1.28 -28.93
CA VAL A 260 -6.92 1.34 -28.44
C VAL A 260 -5.99 0.78 -29.51
N VAL A 261 -4.94 1.53 -29.81
CA VAL A 261 -3.79 1.04 -30.58
C VAL A 261 -2.54 1.24 -29.71
N MET A 262 -2.11 0.17 -29.05
CA MET A 262 -0.82 0.10 -28.37
C MET A 262 0.28 0.15 -29.42
N VAL A 263 1.41 0.79 -29.11
CA VAL A 263 2.57 0.91 -29.99
C VAL A 263 3.85 0.78 -29.17
N GLY A 264 4.77 -0.08 -29.62
CA GLY A 264 6.04 -0.33 -28.95
C GLY A 264 7.18 -0.48 -29.94
N ALA A 265 8.35 0.04 -29.60
CA ALA A 265 9.55 -0.17 -30.40
C ALA A 265 10.07 -1.62 -30.31
N ASP A 266 9.69 -2.33 -29.26
CA ASP A 266 10.08 -3.70 -28.94
C ASP A 266 9.00 -4.38 -28.07
N LEU A 267 9.12 -5.70 -27.86
CA LEU A 267 8.20 -6.48 -27.04
C LEU A 267 8.23 -6.09 -25.56
N ASN A 268 9.35 -5.54 -25.05
CA ASN A 268 9.44 -5.04 -23.68
C ASN A 268 8.52 -3.84 -23.46
N THR A 269 8.46 -2.93 -24.44
CA THR A 269 7.55 -1.78 -24.46
C THR A 269 6.10 -2.23 -24.57
N MET A 270 5.82 -3.27 -25.37
CA MET A 270 4.46 -3.81 -25.50
C MET A 270 3.95 -4.42 -24.21
N VAL A 271 4.75 -5.28 -23.54
CA VAL A 271 4.36 -5.95 -22.30
C VAL A 271 4.20 -4.96 -21.13
N ASN A 272 5.05 -3.93 -21.05
CA ASN A 272 4.98 -2.89 -20.01
C ASN A 272 4.05 -1.72 -20.41
N ASN A 273 3.06 -1.96 -21.28
CA ASN A 273 2.13 -0.92 -21.71
C ASN A 273 0.94 -0.78 -20.76
N ASP A 274 0.82 0.37 -20.10
CA ASP A 274 -0.26 0.62 -19.14
C ASP A 274 -1.58 1.15 -19.74
N MET A 275 -1.64 1.41 -21.05
CA MET A 275 -2.73 2.19 -21.63
C MET A 275 -4.12 1.62 -21.40
N VAL A 276 -4.29 0.30 -21.49
CA VAL A 276 -5.62 -0.32 -21.43
C VAL A 276 -6.29 0.00 -20.09
N GLN A 277 -5.58 -0.19 -18.97
CA GLN A 277 -6.05 0.18 -17.63
C GLN A 277 -6.05 1.70 -17.40
N ASN A 278 -5.11 2.45 -17.97
CA ASN A 278 -5.05 3.92 -17.81
C ASN A 278 -6.29 4.64 -18.37
N LEU A 279 -7.04 3.98 -19.26
CA LEU A 279 -8.26 4.49 -19.87
C LEU A 279 -9.51 4.27 -19.03
N CYS A 280 -9.44 3.40 -18.01
CA CYS A 280 -10.52 3.12 -17.08
C CYS A 280 -10.52 4.10 -15.89
N PRO A 281 -11.67 4.38 -15.26
CA PRO A 281 -11.75 5.16 -14.02
C PRO A 281 -10.95 4.53 -12.86
N PRO A 282 -10.53 5.32 -11.85
CA PRO A 282 -10.01 4.77 -10.60
C PRO A 282 -11.09 4.03 -9.81
N PRO A 283 -10.71 3.18 -8.83
CA PRO A 283 -11.66 2.51 -7.93
C PRO A 283 -12.57 3.49 -7.17
N ASP A 284 -13.83 3.09 -6.92
CA ASP A 284 -14.71 3.84 -6.01
C ASP A 284 -14.19 3.72 -4.56
N PRO A 285 -13.78 4.82 -3.90
CA PRO A 285 -13.26 4.78 -2.53
C PRO A 285 -14.28 4.30 -1.48
N LYS A 286 -15.59 4.26 -1.81
CA LYS A 286 -16.60 3.70 -0.92
C LYS A 286 -16.54 2.17 -0.84
N LEU A 287 -16.14 1.53 -1.93
CA LEU A 287 -16.02 0.06 -2.02
C LEU A 287 -14.57 -0.38 -1.79
N PHE A 288 -13.61 0.46 -2.20
CA PHE A 288 -12.17 0.20 -2.13
C PHE A 288 -11.45 1.40 -1.48
N PRO A 289 -11.56 1.61 -0.16
CA PRO A 289 -11.04 2.79 0.53
C PRO A 289 -9.52 2.99 0.39
N GLN A 290 -8.78 1.92 0.06
CA GLN A 290 -7.34 1.97 -0.22
C GLN A 290 -7.02 1.48 -1.65
N GLY A 291 -7.97 1.57 -2.58
CA GLY A 291 -7.83 1.03 -3.94
C GLY A 291 -7.46 -0.46 -3.91
N ILE A 292 -6.44 -0.85 -4.68
CA ILE A 292 -5.96 -2.24 -4.73
C ILE A 292 -5.34 -2.73 -3.40
N HIS A 293 -5.04 -1.84 -2.45
CA HIS A 293 -4.49 -2.18 -1.13
C HIS A 293 -5.57 -2.33 -0.04
N THR A 294 -6.85 -2.26 -0.42
CA THR A 294 -7.95 -2.54 0.51
C THR A 294 -7.79 -3.95 1.11
N ASP A 295 -7.90 -4.10 2.43
CA ASP A 295 -7.47 -5.29 3.20
C ASP A 295 -7.96 -6.67 2.71
N TRP A 296 -9.12 -6.71 2.06
CA TRP A 296 -9.74 -7.93 1.53
C TRP A 296 -9.36 -8.22 0.07
N ILE A 297 -8.72 -7.28 -0.64
CA ILE A 297 -8.15 -7.46 -1.97
C ILE A 297 -6.81 -8.20 -1.84
N ARG A 298 -6.82 -9.51 -2.12
CA ARG A 298 -5.67 -10.39 -1.87
C ARG A 298 -5.31 -11.21 -3.12
N PRO A 299 -4.45 -10.68 -4.00
CA PRO A 299 -3.86 -11.49 -5.07
C PRO A 299 -3.03 -12.62 -4.46
N GLY A 300 -2.88 -13.72 -5.19
CA GLY A 300 -2.18 -14.90 -4.71
C GLY A 300 -2.22 -16.06 -5.70
N ARG A 301 -1.64 -17.16 -5.28
CA ARG A 301 -1.58 -18.42 -6.01
C ARG A 301 -2.70 -19.33 -5.54
N ALA A 302 -3.23 -20.10 -6.47
CA ALA A 302 -4.33 -21.01 -6.20
C ALA A 302 -3.99 -22.44 -6.61
N VAL A 303 -4.50 -23.40 -5.85
CA VAL A 303 -4.60 -24.80 -6.30
C VAL A 303 -6.01 -25.05 -6.81
N TRP A 304 -6.14 -25.91 -7.83
CA TRP A 304 -7.43 -26.29 -8.38
C TRP A 304 -7.43 -27.74 -8.84
N LYS A 305 -8.32 -28.55 -8.26
CA LYS A 305 -8.43 -29.98 -8.50
C LYS A 305 -8.76 -30.37 -9.96
N TYR A 306 -9.33 -29.45 -10.73
CA TYR A 306 -10.04 -29.76 -11.98
C TYR A 306 -9.18 -30.46 -13.04
N LEU A 307 -7.90 -30.11 -13.18
CA LEU A 307 -7.10 -30.49 -14.36
C LEU A 307 -6.17 -31.69 -14.16
N ASP A 308 -5.76 -31.99 -12.91
CA ASP A 308 -4.75 -33.02 -12.60
C ASP A 308 -5.20 -34.02 -11.51
N GLY A 309 -6.51 -34.18 -11.30
CA GLY A 309 -7.05 -35.27 -10.48
C GLY A 309 -6.93 -35.04 -8.96
N GLY A 310 -6.73 -36.11 -8.18
CA GLY A 310 -6.64 -36.05 -6.70
C GLY A 310 -7.89 -36.51 -5.91
N GLY A 311 -8.65 -37.51 -6.41
CA GLY A 311 -9.76 -38.13 -5.67
C GLY A 311 -11.17 -37.59 -6.00
N GLU A 312 -12.17 -37.91 -5.16
CA GLU A 312 -13.54 -37.37 -5.29
C GLU A 312 -13.63 -35.93 -4.75
N GLY A 313 -14.54 -35.12 -5.28
CA GLY A 313 -14.81 -33.75 -4.80
C GLY A 313 -15.61 -33.75 -3.49
N THR A 314 -15.04 -34.28 -2.41
CA THR A 314 -15.65 -34.32 -1.07
C THR A 314 -15.02 -33.27 -0.15
N PRO A 315 -15.69 -32.88 0.96
CA PRO A 315 -15.10 -31.96 1.94
C PRO A 315 -13.74 -32.43 2.45
N VAL A 316 -13.57 -33.74 2.68
CA VAL A 316 -12.30 -34.33 3.17
C VAL A 316 -11.16 -34.08 2.19
N VAL A 317 -11.37 -34.33 0.90
CA VAL A 317 -10.34 -34.13 -0.13
C VAL A 317 -10.02 -32.63 -0.29
N MET A 318 -11.02 -31.76 -0.18
CA MET A 318 -10.79 -30.30 -0.32
C MET A 318 -10.07 -29.68 0.89
N LYS A 319 -10.25 -30.23 2.08
CA LYS A 319 -9.41 -29.92 3.24
C LYS A 319 -7.96 -30.32 3.00
N GLN A 320 -7.72 -31.53 2.48
CA GLN A 320 -6.39 -31.98 2.11
C GLN A 320 -5.73 -31.05 1.07
N PHE A 321 -6.44 -30.67 0.00
CA PHE A 321 -5.95 -29.69 -0.97
C PHE A 321 -5.59 -28.35 -0.32
N SER A 322 -6.38 -27.90 0.66
CA SER A 322 -6.10 -26.65 1.39
C SER A 322 -4.88 -26.77 2.29
N ALA A 323 -4.69 -27.91 2.97
CA ALA A 323 -3.49 -28.18 3.76
C ALA A 323 -2.22 -28.23 2.90
N GLU A 324 -2.28 -28.88 1.73
CA GLU A 324 -1.16 -28.96 0.78
C GLU A 324 -0.87 -27.59 0.14
N ALA A 325 -1.90 -26.81 -0.18
CA ALA A 325 -1.74 -25.41 -0.60
C ALA A 325 -1.04 -24.57 0.47
N GLY A 326 -1.48 -24.69 1.73
CA GLY A 326 -0.83 -24.04 2.87
C GLY A 326 0.63 -24.45 3.06
N ALA A 327 0.96 -25.73 2.84
CA ALA A 327 2.34 -26.23 2.87
C ALA A 327 3.23 -25.66 1.75
N LEU A 328 2.65 -25.38 0.59
CA LEU A 328 3.29 -24.65 -0.51
C LEU A 328 3.30 -23.12 -0.26
N GLY A 329 2.59 -22.64 0.75
CA GLY A 329 2.39 -21.22 1.01
C GLY A 329 1.51 -20.53 -0.04
N PHE A 330 0.65 -21.27 -0.73
CA PHE A 330 -0.31 -20.73 -1.69
C PHE A 330 -1.53 -20.17 -0.96
N GLU A 331 -2.06 -19.07 -1.47
CA GLU A 331 -3.06 -18.26 -0.79
C GLU A 331 -4.48 -18.80 -0.95
N HIS A 332 -4.76 -19.58 -2.00
CA HIS A 332 -6.13 -19.92 -2.41
C HIS A 332 -6.33 -21.41 -2.80
N ASN A 333 -7.55 -21.90 -2.61
CA ASN A 333 -8.02 -23.19 -3.14
C ASN A 333 -9.39 -23.02 -3.80
N ILE A 334 -9.52 -23.46 -5.06
CA ILE A 334 -10.74 -23.32 -5.87
C ILE A 334 -11.56 -24.62 -5.80
N LEU A 335 -12.81 -24.50 -5.37
CA LEU A 335 -13.77 -25.60 -5.32
C LEU A 335 -14.62 -25.61 -6.60
N GLU A 336 -14.55 -26.71 -7.32
CA GLU A 336 -15.33 -26.90 -8.54
C GLU A 336 -16.80 -27.21 -8.25
N GLY A 337 -17.68 -27.23 -9.26
CA GLY A 337 -19.14 -27.28 -9.11
C GLY A 337 -19.76 -28.41 -8.26
N PHE A 338 -18.98 -29.36 -7.73
CA PHE A 338 -19.46 -30.35 -6.76
C PHE A 338 -19.85 -29.74 -5.40
N TRP A 339 -19.28 -28.57 -5.02
CA TRP A 339 -19.54 -27.91 -3.74
C TRP A 339 -21.01 -27.49 -3.58
N ASP A 340 -21.72 -27.25 -4.69
CA ASP A 340 -23.14 -26.85 -4.71
C ASP A 340 -24.06 -27.87 -4.03
N LYS A 341 -23.61 -29.13 -3.89
CA LYS A 341 -24.37 -30.21 -3.24
C LYS A 341 -24.16 -30.27 -1.73
N TRP A 342 -23.20 -29.52 -1.19
CA TRP A 342 -22.84 -29.55 0.22
C TRP A 342 -23.77 -28.68 1.05
N THR A 343 -23.95 -29.06 2.31
CA THR A 343 -24.67 -28.22 3.28
C THR A 343 -23.81 -27.01 3.68
N ASP A 344 -24.44 -25.97 4.20
CA ASP A 344 -23.73 -24.79 4.72
C ASP A 344 -22.73 -25.18 5.83
N ASP A 345 -23.05 -26.18 6.66
CA ASP A 345 -22.13 -26.68 7.71
C ASP A 345 -20.89 -27.35 7.12
N GLN A 346 -21.04 -28.14 6.06
CA GLN A 346 -19.90 -28.74 5.35
C GLN A 346 -19.02 -27.67 4.69
N ILE A 347 -19.62 -26.62 4.13
CA ILE A 347 -18.87 -25.51 3.53
C ILE A 347 -18.12 -24.74 4.61
N ARG A 348 -18.77 -24.39 5.74
CA ARG A 348 -18.11 -23.72 6.87
C ARG A 348 -16.97 -24.56 7.43
N ASP A 349 -17.15 -25.86 7.50
CA ASP A 349 -16.11 -26.79 7.97
C ASP A 349 -14.87 -26.75 7.06
N VAL A 350 -15.03 -26.77 5.73
CA VAL A 350 -13.93 -26.63 4.77
C VAL A 350 -13.29 -25.24 4.83
N VAL A 351 -14.09 -24.17 4.91
CA VAL A 351 -13.59 -22.79 4.99
C VAL A 351 -12.77 -22.57 6.27
N ASN A 352 -13.24 -23.04 7.42
CA ASN A 352 -12.54 -22.89 8.69
C ASN A 352 -11.23 -23.69 8.72
N ASP A 353 -11.24 -24.90 8.15
CA ASP A 353 -10.05 -25.74 8.02
C ASP A 353 -9.01 -25.09 7.10
N ALA A 354 -9.40 -24.63 5.90
CA ALA A 354 -8.53 -23.90 4.98
C ALA A 354 -7.94 -22.63 5.62
N LYS A 355 -8.76 -21.89 6.38
CA LYS A 355 -8.30 -20.70 7.11
C LYS A 355 -7.23 -21.03 8.15
N SER A 356 -7.26 -22.20 8.79
CA SER A 356 -6.22 -22.66 9.72
C SER A 356 -4.87 -22.90 9.03
N HIS A 357 -4.88 -23.09 7.71
CA HIS A 357 -3.71 -23.21 6.84
C HIS A 357 -3.37 -21.91 6.09
N HIS A 358 -4.01 -20.78 6.45
CA HIS A 358 -3.88 -19.48 5.77
C HIS A 358 -4.35 -19.47 4.30
N VAL A 359 -5.29 -20.34 3.94
CA VAL A 359 -5.83 -20.48 2.58
C VAL A 359 -7.27 -19.95 2.49
N GLY A 360 -7.54 -19.12 1.48
CA GLY A 360 -8.87 -18.65 1.11
C GLY A 360 -9.60 -19.62 0.17
N ILE A 361 -10.90 -19.83 0.41
CA ILE A 361 -11.72 -20.69 -0.44
C ILE A 361 -12.40 -19.86 -1.54
N TRP A 362 -12.27 -20.35 -2.77
CA TRP A 362 -12.99 -19.86 -3.93
C TRP A 362 -14.01 -20.90 -4.40
N VAL A 363 -15.14 -20.45 -4.94
CA VAL A 363 -16.16 -21.37 -5.45
C VAL A 363 -16.49 -21.09 -6.92
N TRP A 364 -16.55 -22.15 -7.72
CA TRP A 364 -17.00 -22.07 -9.10
C TRP A 364 -18.53 -21.96 -9.18
N LYS A 365 -19.05 -21.16 -10.12
CA LYS A 365 -20.49 -21.04 -10.41
C LYS A 365 -20.77 -20.74 -11.88
N HIS A 366 -21.76 -21.43 -12.45
CA HIS A 366 -22.23 -21.11 -13.80
C HIS A 366 -23.01 -19.78 -13.84
N SER A 367 -22.66 -18.89 -14.78
CA SER A 367 -23.33 -17.60 -15.05
C SER A 367 -24.86 -17.69 -15.17
N LYS A 368 -25.41 -18.80 -15.69
CA LYS A 368 -26.85 -19.02 -15.87
C LYS A 368 -27.63 -18.87 -14.55
N ALA A 369 -27.03 -19.31 -13.44
CA ALA A 369 -27.65 -19.20 -12.12
C ALA A 369 -27.65 -17.78 -11.55
N LEU A 370 -26.90 -16.87 -12.17
CA LEU A 370 -26.62 -15.52 -11.66
C LEU A 370 -27.19 -14.42 -12.56
N ARG A 371 -28.01 -14.75 -13.57
CA ARG A 371 -28.63 -13.73 -14.45
C ARG A 371 -29.73 -12.94 -13.74
N ASP A 372 -30.54 -13.62 -12.91
CA ASP A 372 -31.52 -12.95 -12.06
C ASP A 372 -30.83 -12.19 -10.91
N LYS A 373 -31.18 -10.92 -10.75
CA LYS A 373 -30.57 -10.03 -9.76
C LYS A 373 -30.78 -10.51 -8.33
N THR A 374 -31.99 -10.95 -7.98
CA THR A 374 -32.33 -11.35 -6.61
C THR A 374 -31.59 -12.62 -6.23
N VAL A 375 -31.57 -13.61 -7.12
CA VAL A 375 -30.84 -14.87 -6.93
C VAL A 375 -29.33 -14.62 -6.82
N ARG A 376 -28.77 -13.78 -7.70
CA ARG A 376 -27.35 -13.44 -7.69
C ARG A 376 -26.92 -12.75 -6.39
N GLN A 377 -27.67 -11.75 -5.93
CA GLN A 377 -27.36 -11.04 -4.68
C GLN A 377 -27.48 -11.96 -3.46
N ALA A 378 -28.50 -12.84 -3.42
CA ALA A 378 -28.64 -13.84 -2.36
C ALA A 378 -27.47 -14.83 -2.34
N PHE A 379 -26.99 -15.24 -3.52
CA PHE A 379 -25.82 -16.11 -3.66
C PHE A 379 -24.54 -15.45 -3.12
N PHE A 380 -24.23 -14.20 -3.52
CA PHE A 380 -23.03 -13.51 -3.02
C PHE A 380 -23.09 -13.25 -1.52
N LYS A 381 -24.27 -12.90 -0.98
CA LYS A 381 -24.46 -12.81 0.46
C LYS A 381 -24.17 -14.16 1.15
N ARG A 382 -24.69 -15.27 0.62
CA ARG A 382 -24.42 -16.61 1.16
C ARG A 382 -22.92 -16.92 1.14
N CYS A 383 -22.21 -16.63 0.05
CA CYS A 383 -20.77 -16.82 -0.03
C CYS A 383 -20.03 -16.05 1.09
N HIS A 384 -20.35 -14.77 1.25
CA HIS A 384 -19.79 -13.93 2.31
C HIS A 384 -20.08 -14.49 3.71
N ASP A 385 -21.34 -14.82 4.00
CA ASP A 385 -21.77 -15.34 5.31
C ASP A 385 -21.10 -16.68 5.65
N LEU A 386 -20.69 -17.46 4.65
CA LEU A 386 -19.97 -18.74 4.81
C LEU A 386 -18.45 -18.55 4.91
N GLY A 387 -17.91 -17.35 4.68
CA GLY A 387 -16.48 -17.05 4.73
C GLY A 387 -15.70 -17.39 3.46
N ILE A 388 -16.39 -17.59 2.33
CA ILE A 388 -15.77 -17.74 1.01
C ILE A 388 -15.12 -16.40 0.63
N THR A 389 -13.92 -16.46 0.06
CA THR A 389 -13.12 -15.26 -0.28
C THR A 389 -13.25 -14.84 -1.74
N GLY A 390 -13.67 -15.74 -2.63
CA GLY A 390 -13.84 -15.40 -4.03
C GLY A 390 -14.74 -16.35 -4.82
N VAL A 391 -15.10 -15.94 -6.02
CA VAL A 391 -15.97 -16.67 -6.94
C VAL A 391 -15.33 -16.75 -8.33
N LYS A 392 -15.36 -17.94 -8.91
CA LYS A 392 -15.01 -18.20 -10.32
C LYS A 392 -16.30 -18.39 -11.10
N ILE A 393 -16.68 -17.44 -11.94
CA ILE A 393 -17.96 -17.44 -12.63
C ILE A 393 -17.75 -17.71 -14.11
N ASP A 394 -18.48 -18.67 -14.65
CA ASP A 394 -18.15 -19.27 -15.93
C ASP A 394 -19.30 -19.17 -16.95
N PHE A 395 -18.92 -19.22 -18.23
CA PHE A 395 -19.76 -19.35 -19.41
C PHE A 395 -20.64 -18.14 -19.75
N PHE A 396 -20.00 -17.04 -20.15
CA PHE A 396 -20.69 -15.85 -20.67
C PHE A 396 -20.80 -15.87 -22.19
N ASP A 397 -19.75 -16.33 -22.89
CA ASP A 397 -19.67 -16.70 -24.31
C ASP A 397 -20.13 -15.63 -25.32
N SER A 398 -20.17 -14.36 -24.92
CA SER A 398 -20.66 -13.25 -25.75
C SER A 398 -20.17 -11.90 -25.23
N GLU A 399 -20.03 -10.94 -26.16
CA GLU A 399 -19.75 -9.53 -25.88
C GLU A 399 -20.98 -8.64 -26.14
N ALA A 400 -22.18 -9.23 -26.21
CA ALA A 400 -23.42 -8.45 -26.26
C ALA A 400 -23.57 -7.57 -25.01
N LYS A 401 -24.13 -6.38 -25.18
CA LYS A 401 -24.29 -5.37 -24.12
C LYS A 401 -24.88 -5.96 -22.82
N GLU A 402 -25.91 -6.81 -22.91
CA GLU A 402 -26.54 -7.44 -21.74
C GLU A 402 -25.57 -8.30 -20.93
N VAL A 403 -24.62 -8.94 -21.60
CA VAL A 403 -23.58 -9.76 -20.97
C VAL A 403 -22.51 -8.87 -20.34
N ILE A 404 -22.14 -7.77 -21.00
CA ILE A 404 -21.27 -6.73 -20.45
C ILE A 404 -21.87 -6.08 -19.19
N ASP A 405 -23.17 -5.80 -19.21
CA ASP A 405 -23.90 -5.27 -18.06
C ASP A 405 -23.91 -6.29 -16.90
N LEU A 406 -24.03 -7.60 -17.20
CA LEU A 406 -23.97 -8.65 -16.21
C LEU A 406 -22.59 -8.73 -15.53
N TYR A 407 -21.48 -8.61 -16.28
CA TYR A 407 -20.14 -8.53 -15.68
C TYR A 407 -20.05 -7.36 -14.70
N THR A 408 -20.50 -6.18 -15.11
CA THR A 408 -20.46 -4.96 -14.29
C THR A 408 -21.30 -5.13 -13.02
N ALA A 409 -22.50 -5.70 -13.14
CA ALA A 409 -23.36 -5.98 -11.99
C ALA A 409 -22.71 -6.98 -11.02
N ILE A 410 -22.08 -8.04 -11.53
CA ILE A 410 -21.37 -9.01 -10.69
C ILE A 410 -20.21 -8.34 -9.95
N LEU A 411 -19.37 -7.55 -10.62
CA LEU A 411 -18.21 -6.88 -9.99
C LEU A 411 -18.65 -5.92 -8.88
N GLN A 412 -19.70 -5.14 -9.13
CA GLN A 412 -20.26 -4.23 -8.13
C GLN A 412 -20.84 -4.98 -6.93
N GLU A 413 -21.63 -6.02 -7.16
CA GLU A 413 -22.31 -6.76 -6.09
C GLU A 413 -21.33 -7.61 -5.27
N THR A 414 -20.33 -8.22 -5.91
CA THR A 414 -19.25 -8.95 -5.20
C THR A 414 -18.40 -7.99 -4.37
N ALA A 415 -18.15 -6.76 -4.83
CA ALA A 415 -17.42 -5.75 -4.06
C ALA A 415 -18.16 -5.36 -2.77
N VAL A 416 -19.50 -5.24 -2.81
CA VAL A 416 -20.34 -4.99 -1.61
C VAL A 416 -20.16 -6.09 -0.56
N TYR A 417 -19.93 -7.32 -0.98
CA TYR A 417 -19.77 -8.49 -0.11
C TYR A 417 -18.29 -8.91 0.10
N HIS A 418 -17.34 -8.07 -0.31
CA HIS A 418 -15.89 -8.32 -0.17
C HIS A 418 -15.44 -9.64 -0.80
N LEU A 419 -15.99 -9.98 -1.98
CA LEU A 419 -15.63 -11.18 -2.74
C LEU A 419 -14.73 -10.82 -3.93
N LEU A 420 -13.65 -11.58 -4.08
CA LEU A 420 -12.81 -11.58 -5.27
C LEU A 420 -13.52 -12.31 -6.42
N THR A 421 -13.23 -11.93 -7.67
CA THR A 421 -13.92 -12.45 -8.86
C THR A 421 -12.92 -12.86 -9.93
N ASP A 422 -13.18 -14.01 -10.53
CA ASP A 422 -12.54 -14.54 -11.74
C ASP A 422 -13.64 -14.92 -12.75
N PHE A 423 -13.47 -14.56 -14.02
CA PHE A 423 -14.44 -14.82 -15.08
C PHE A 423 -13.92 -15.79 -16.13
N HIS A 424 -14.58 -16.92 -16.30
CA HIS A 424 -14.32 -17.94 -17.32
C HIS A 424 -15.39 -17.96 -18.43
N GLY A 425 -15.09 -18.60 -19.56
CA GLY A 425 -15.93 -18.53 -20.76
C GLY A 425 -16.22 -17.08 -21.12
N ALA A 426 -15.20 -16.23 -20.97
CA ALA A 426 -15.33 -14.79 -20.87
C ALA A 426 -14.72 -14.07 -22.07
N ASN A 427 -15.06 -12.78 -22.20
CA ASN A 427 -14.43 -11.94 -23.20
C ASN A 427 -13.08 -11.38 -22.71
N LYS A 428 -12.28 -10.88 -23.66
CA LYS A 428 -10.99 -10.25 -23.39
C LYS A 428 -11.07 -9.17 -22.29
N PRO A 429 -10.01 -8.96 -21.50
CA PRO A 429 -9.96 -7.85 -20.56
C PRO A 429 -9.96 -6.49 -21.27
N THR A 430 -10.58 -5.50 -20.64
CA THR A 430 -10.72 -4.13 -21.15
C THR A 430 -10.27 -3.08 -20.12
N GLY A 431 -9.36 -3.47 -19.22
CA GLY A 431 -8.76 -2.60 -18.19
C GLY A 431 -9.59 -2.42 -16.91
N LEU A 432 -10.80 -3.02 -16.84
CA LEU A 432 -11.74 -2.83 -15.73
C LEU A 432 -11.22 -3.27 -14.35
N ALA A 433 -10.17 -4.11 -14.27
CA ALA A 433 -9.49 -4.42 -13.02
C ALA A 433 -8.90 -3.18 -12.31
N ARG A 434 -8.71 -2.05 -13.02
CA ARG A 434 -8.43 -0.75 -12.39
C ARG A 434 -9.64 -0.20 -11.63
N THR A 435 -10.80 -0.20 -12.26
CA THR A 435 -12.06 0.30 -11.67
C THR A 435 -12.55 -0.63 -10.57
N TRP A 436 -12.38 -1.93 -10.77
CA TRP A 436 -12.83 -3.02 -9.91
C TRP A 436 -11.64 -3.86 -9.45
N PRO A 437 -10.89 -3.44 -8.43
CA PRO A 437 -9.78 -4.21 -7.88
C PRO A 437 -10.12 -5.62 -7.43
N ASN A 438 -11.39 -5.97 -7.25
CA ASN A 438 -11.84 -7.33 -6.93
C ASN A 438 -11.93 -8.24 -8.16
N GLU A 439 -11.82 -7.72 -9.37
CA GLU A 439 -11.60 -8.52 -10.59
C GLU A 439 -10.13 -8.97 -10.62
N MET A 440 -9.86 -10.20 -10.20
CA MET A 440 -8.49 -10.72 -10.16
C MET A 440 -7.98 -11.08 -11.55
N THR A 441 -8.82 -11.70 -12.37
CA THR A 441 -8.45 -12.12 -13.73
C THR A 441 -9.70 -12.53 -14.53
N ARG A 442 -9.47 -12.87 -15.80
CA ARG A 442 -10.42 -13.58 -16.66
C ARG A 442 -9.66 -14.72 -17.35
N GLU A 443 -10.35 -15.76 -17.78
CA GLU A 443 -9.81 -16.74 -18.73
C GLU A 443 -9.54 -16.05 -20.07
N ALA A 444 -10.55 -16.03 -20.96
CA ALA A 444 -10.47 -15.47 -22.31
C ALA A 444 -9.18 -15.90 -23.04
N VAL A 445 -8.73 -17.12 -22.79
CA VAL A 445 -7.46 -17.66 -23.29
C VAL A 445 -7.61 -19.17 -23.42
N LYS A 446 -7.07 -19.75 -24.49
CA LYS A 446 -7.01 -21.20 -24.60
C LYS A 446 -5.94 -21.74 -23.64
N GLY A 447 -6.35 -22.09 -22.43
CA GLY A 447 -5.46 -22.40 -21.31
C GLY A 447 -4.90 -23.83 -21.28
N MET A 448 -4.13 -24.12 -20.22
CA MET A 448 -4.50 -25.17 -19.26
C MET A 448 -5.41 -26.27 -19.81
N GLU A 449 -6.70 -25.98 -19.71
CA GLU A 449 -7.85 -26.85 -19.94
C GLU A 449 -8.05 -27.39 -21.38
N ALA A 450 -7.33 -26.88 -22.38
CA ALA A 450 -7.35 -27.44 -23.73
C ALA A 450 -6.47 -28.71 -23.84
N SER A 451 -6.97 -29.88 -23.41
CA SER A 451 -6.16 -31.12 -23.29
C SER A 451 -5.64 -31.68 -24.61
N LYS A 452 -6.23 -31.25 -25.72
CA LYS A 452 -5.89 -31.68 -27.09
C LYS A 452 -4.98 -30.70 -27.83
N LEU A 453 -4.56 -29.58 -27.21
CA LEU A 453 -3.66 -28.61 -27.83
C LEU A 453 -2.26 -29.20 -28.00
N ALA A 454 -2.00 -29.82 -29.15
CA ALA A 454 -0.77 -30.57 -29.40
C ALA A 454 0.48 -29.66 -29.41
N ASP A 455 0.38 -28.51 -30.09
CA ASP A 455 1.44 -27.53 -30.13
C ASP A 455 1.24 -26.44 -29.06
N ARG A 456 1.56 -26.80 -27.83
CA ARG A 456 1.45 -25.92 -26.67
C ARG A 456 2.63 -24.96 -26.57
N ALA A 457 3.83 -25.37 -26.99
CA ALA A 457 5.04 -24.55 -26.93
C ALA A 457 4.92 -23.25 -27.74
N VAL A 458 4.48 -23.33 -29.01
CA VAL A 458 4.27 -22.13 -29.86
C VAL A 458 3.14 -21.28 -29.31
N HIS A 459 2.08 -21.91 -28.78
CA HIS A 459 0.97 -21.20 -28.17
C HIS A 459 1.40 -20.41 -26.92
N GLU A 460 2.08 -21.05 -25.96
CA GLU A 460 2.57 -20.42 -24.72
C GLU A 460 3.61 -19.31 -24.99
N THR A 461 4.40 -19.41 -26.07
CA THR A 461 5.34 -18.35 -26.48
C THR A 461 4.70 -17.24 -27.32
N THR A 462 3.45 -17.41 -27.77
CA THR A 462 2.67 -16.36 -28.45
C THR A 462 1.90 -15.48 -27.47
N LEU A 463 1.24 -16.11 -26.49
CA LEU A 463 0.32 -15.46 -25.56
C LEU A 463 0.85 -14.21 -24.81
N PRO A 464 2.10 -14.18 -24.30
CA PRO A 464 2.63 -13.03 -23.55
C PRO A 464 2.65 -11.74 -24.35
N PHE A 465 2.72 -11.86 -25.68
CA PHE A 465 2.86 -10.76 -26.62
C PHE A 465 1.57 -10.48 -27.39
N THR A 466 0.49 -11.18 -27.08
CA THR A 466 -0.82 -11.00 -27.72
C THR A 466 -1.92 -10.86 -26.66
N ARG A 467 -2.57 -11.96 -26.25
CA ARG A 467 -3.68 -11.97 -25.30
C ARG A 467 -3.36 -11.25 -24.00
N PHE A 468 -2.15 -11.42 -23.47
CA PHE A 468 -1.74 -10.80 -22.20
C PHE A 468 -1.54 -9.28 -22.30
N LEU A 469 -1.44 -8.71 -23.51
CA LEU A 469 -1.40 -7.25 -23.71
C LEU A 469 -2.73 -6.57 -23.37
N ALA A 470 -3.85 -7.29 -23.46
CA ALA A 470 -5.14 -6.77 -23.01
C ALA A 470 -5.27 -6.76 -21.47
N GLY A 471 -4.51 -7.62 -20.79
CA GLY A 471 -4.50 -7.78 -19.35
C GLY A 471 -4.21 -9.23 -18.93
N PRO A 472 -4.09 -9.50 -17.61
CA PRO A 472 -3.86 -10.84 -17.07
C PRO A 472 -4.86 -11.90 -17.56
N ALA A 473 -4.46 -13.16 -17.51
CA ALA A 473 -5.32 -14.28 -17.88
C ALA A 473 -5.18 -15.46 -16.91
N GLU A 474 -6.29 -16.13 -16.62
CA GLU A 474 -6.34 -17.42 -15.92
C GLU A 474 -5.97 -18.53 -16.91
N TYR A 475 -4.68 -18.73 -17.17
CA TYR A 475 -4.19 -19.80 -18.05
C TYR A 475 -4.24 -21.18 -17.36
N THR A 476 -4.32 -21.20 -16.03
CA THR A 476 -4.08 -22.35 -15.15
C THR A 476 -2.70 -22.98 -15.37
N VAL A 477 -1.64 -22.27 -14.97
CA VAL A 477 -0.24 -22.61 -15.28
C VAL A 477 0.23 -23.93 -14.66
N VAL A 478 1.36 -24.46 -15.14
CA VAL A 478 2.10 -25.62 -14.61
C VAL A 478 1.30 -26.93 -14.61
N HIS A 479 1.69 -27.86 -15.46
CA HIS A 479 1.22 -29.24 -15.43
C HIS A 479 2.36 -30.23 -15.70
N PHE A 480 2.45 -31.32 -14.92
CA PHE A 480 3.57 -32.28 -15.05
C PHE A 480 3.21 -33.55 -15.85
N GLY A 481 1.93 -33.91 -15.96
CA GLY A 481 1.46 -35.03 -16.79
C GLY A 481 1.23 -34.67 -18.27
N GLU A 482 0.55 -35.58 -19.00
CA GLU A 482 0.35 -35.57 -20.46
C GLU A 482 -0.34 -34.34 -21.07
N ARG A 483 -0.98 -33.50 -20.23
CA ARG A 483 -1.69 -32.28 -20.67
C ARG A 483 -0.74 -31.21 -21.22
N ARG A 484 0.53 -31.24 -20.79
CA ARG A 484 1.63 -30.34 -21.21
C ARG A 484 2.03 -30.51 -22.68
N LYS A 485 1.72 -31.67 -23.28
CA LYS A 485 2.05 -32.01 -24.68
C LYS A 485 3.52 -31.80 -25.01
N ASN A 486 3.84 -30.98 -26.01
CA ASN A 486 5.20 -30.77 -26.49
C ASN A 486 6.07 -29.89 -25.57
N THR A 487 5.55 -29.39 -24.44
CA THR A 487 6.34 -28.58 -23.48
C THR A 487 6.98 -29.41 -22.39
N SER A 488 8.20 -29.07 -21.97
CA SER A 488 8.92 -29.74 -20.88
C SER A 488 8.45 -29.31 -19.48
N TRP A 489 8.88 -30.01 -18.44
CA TRP A 489 8.64 -29.56 -17.06
C TRP A 489 9.27 -28.20 -16.77
N ALA A 490 10.48 -27.90 -17.28
CA ALA A 490 11.10 -26.59 -17.04
C ALA A 490 10.33 -25.47 -17.76
N HIS A 491 9.79 -25.74 -18.97
CA HIS A 491 8.88 -24.83 -19.67
C HIS A 491 7.62 -24.56 -18.86
N GLN A 492 7.01 -25.61 -18.32
CA GLN A 492 5.81 -25.50 -17.51
C GLN A 492 6.06 -24.72 -16.21
N ILE A 493 7.23 -24.82 -15.60
CA ILE A 493 7.59 -23.99 -14.43
C ILE A 493 7.83 -22.53 -14.86
N ALA A 494 8.44 -22.30 -16.03
CA ALA A 494 8.64 -20.95 -16.59
C ALA A 494 7.30 -20.25 -16.90
N SER A 495 6.28 -21.00 -17.31
CA SER A 495 4.97 -20.43 -17.63
C SER A 495 4.31 -19.76 -16.42
N ALA A 496 4.55 -20.23 -15.19
CA ALA A 496 4.07 -19.57 -13.97
C ALA A 496 4.63 -18.14 -13.78
N ALA A 497 5.88 -17.91 -14.21
CA ALA A 497 6.50 -16.60 -14.13
C ALA A 497 6.12 -15.70 -15.32
N ILE A 498 5.93 -16.26 -16.51
CA ILE A 498 5.64 -15.49 -17.73
C ILE A 498 4.15 -15.20 -17.89
N LEU A 499 3.29 -16.22 -17.76
CA LEU A 499 1.83 -16.15 -17.88
C LEU A 499 1.19 -15.84 -16.52
N SER A 500 1.74 -14.85 -15.82
CA SER A 500 1.38 -14.49 -14.45
C SER A 500 0.07 -13.69 -14.39
N ALA A 501 -0.68 -13.85 -13.29
CA ALA A 501 -1.94 -13.16 -13.04
C ALA A 501 -2.16 -12.92 -11.53
N PRO A 502 -2.93 -11.89 -11.12
CA PRO A 502 -3.25 -11.63 -9.71
C PRO A 502 -3.84 -12.84 -8.98
N LEU A 503 -4.64 -13.65 -9.66
CA LEU A 503 -4.98 -15.02 -9.26
C LEU A 503 -4.20 -15.99 -10.16
N LEU A 504 -3.12 -16.56 -9.65
CA LEU A 504 -2.26 -17.48 -10.39
C LEU A 504 -2.61 -18.93 -10.01
N THR A 505 -3.50 -19.56 -10.77
CA THR A 505 -3.92 -20.94 -10.50
C THR A 505 -2.94 -21.93 -11.11
N TYR A 506 -2.54 -22.93 -10.32
CA TYR A 506 -1.72 -24.05 -10.75
C TYR A 506 -2.61 -25.24 -11.14
N ALA A 507 -2.40 -25.79 -12.33
CA ALA A 507 -3.16 -26.94 -12.84
C ALA A 507 -2.71 -28.25 -12.18
N ALA A 508 -1.43 -28.36 -11.85
CA ALA A 508 -0.86 -29.50 -11.16
C ALA A 508 -1.52 -29.71 -9.79
N GLN A 509 -1.75 -30.98 -9.43
CA GLN A 509 -2.14 -31.32 -8.08
C GLN A 509 -1.05 -30.84 -7.10
N PRO A 510 -1.40 -30.23 -5.96
CA PRO A 510 -0.40 -29.67 -5.04
C PRO A 510 0.61 -30.72 -4.55
N GLN A 511 0.19 -31.96 -4.30
CA GLN A 511 1.11 -33.06 -4.01
C GLN A 511 2.16 -33.31 -5.11
N HIS A 512 1.79 -33.22 -6.39
CA HIS A 512 2.76 -33.34 -7.49
C HIS A 512 3.75 -32.17 -7.52
N ILE A 513 3.36 -30.98 -7.04
CA ILE A 513 4.29 -29.85 -6.86
C ILE A 513 5.24 -30.15 -5.70
N ILE A 514 4.73 -30.63 -4.56
CA ILE A 514 5.53 -30.98 -3.37
C ILE A 514 6.59 -32.04 -3.69
N GLU A 515 6.22 -33.06 -4.48
CA GLU A 515 7.13 -34.15 -4.87
C GLU A 515 8.11 -33.77 -5.99
N ASN A 516 7.90 -32.62 -6.66
CA ASN A 516 8.76 -32.21 -7.75
C ASN A 516 10.15 -31.78 -7.23
N PRO A 517 11.25 -32.16 -7.90
CA PRO A 517 12.59 -31.71 -7.53
C PRO A 517 12.73 -30.19 -7.46
N ALA A 518 11.94 -29.44 -8.22
CA ALA A 518 11.94 -27.97 -8.27
C ALA A 518 10.94 -27.29 -7.31
N HIS A 519 10.30 -28.02 -6.39
CA HIS A 519 9.22 -27.49 -5.53
C HIS A 519 9.60 -26.19 -4.78
N ASP A 520 10.85 -26.07 -4.32
CA ASP A 520 11.33 -24.90 -3.60
C ASP A 520 11.37 -23.64 -4.45
N LEU A 521 11.67 -23.76 -5.74
CA LEU A 521 11.61 -22.64 -6.69
C LEU A 521 10.16 -22.36 -7.07
N ILE A 522 9.38 -23.39 -7.40
CA ILE A 522 7.98 -23.26 -7.83
C ILE A 522 7.18 -22.48 -6.78
N LYS A 523 7.31 -22.86 -5.51
CA LYS A 523 6.58 -22.20 -4.42
C LYS A 523 7.01 -20.76 -4.13
N ARG A 524 8.07 -20.26 -4.78
CA ARG A 524 8.56 -18.88 -4.62
C ARG A 524 8.20 -17.97 -5.77
N ILE A 525 7.69 -18.49 -6.89
CA ILE A 525 7.21 -17.67 -8.00
C ILE A 525 5.95 -16.90 -7.54
N PRO A 526 5.97 -15.56 -7.47
CA PRO A 526 4.84 -14.77 -7.01
C PRO A 526 3.75 -14.63 -8.09
N SER A 527 2.54 -14.23 -7.68
CA SER A 527 1.42 -13.89 -8.59
C SER A 527 1.47 -12.45 -9.14
N THR A 528 2.28 -11.57 -8.52
CA THR A 528 2.44 -10.17 -8.93
C THR A 528 3.90 -9.76 -8.86
N TRP A 529 4.28 -8.75 -9.65
CA TRP A 529 5.66 -8.36 -9.87
C TRP A 529 5.87 -6.88 -9.62
N ASP A 530 7.04 -6.52 -9.11
CA ASP A 530 7.42 -5.12 -8.94
C ASP A 530 8.00 -4.54 -10.24
N GLU A 531 8.63 -5.40 -11.06
CA GLU A 531 9.29 -5.04 -12.31
C GLU A 531 9.33 -6.22 -13.27
N THR A 532 9.12 -5.96 -14.57
CA THR A 532 9.21 -6.95 -15.65
C THR A 532 10.04 -6.40 -16.80
N ILE A 533 10.97 -7.20 -17.29
CA ILE A 533 11.81 -6.92 -18.44
C ILE A 533 11.69 -8.09 -19.41
N VAL A 534 11.17 -7.84 -20.60
CA VAL A 534 11.26 -8.78 -21.72
C VAL A 534 12.62 -8.60 -22.36
N LEU A 535 13.41 -9.66 -22.42
CA LEU A 535 14.78 -9.58 -22.93
C LEU A 535 14.81 -9.66 -24.46
N PRO A 536 15.78 -8.98 -25.12
CA PRO A 536 15.83 -8.83 -26.58
C PRO A 536 15.73 -10.10 -27.43
N PRO A 537 16.20 -11.30 -26.99
CA PRO A 537 16.04 -12.51 -27.78
C PRO A 537 14.58 -12.97 -28.00
N SER A 538 13.61 -12.42 -27.27
CA SER A 538 12.21 -12.85 -27.37
C SER A 538 11.62 -12.55 -28.75
N GLU A 539 10.81 -13.46 -29.28
CA GLU A 539 10.09 -13.35 -30.56
C GLU A 539 8.76 -14.11 -30.48
N ILE A 540 7.68 -13.52 -31.02
CA ILE A 540 6.31 -14.01 -30.82
C ILE A 540 6.12 -15.41 -31.42
N GLY A 541 5.80 -16.39 -30.57
CA GLY A 541 5.59 -17.78 -30.97
C GLY A 541 6.86 -18.61 -31.12
N GLU A 542 8.03 -17.99 -30.94
CA GLU A 542 9.32 -18.66 -31.06
C GLU A 542 10.05 -18.75 -29.72
N LEU A 543 10.11 -17.66 -28.96
CA LEU A 543 10.85 -17.59 -27.70
C LEU A 543 10.30 -16.48 -26.79
N ALA A 544 10.09 -16.78 -25.51
CA ALA A 544 9.75 -15.80 -24.49
C ALA A 544 10.79 -15.80 -23.38
N VAL A 545 11.53 -14.69 -23.23
CA VAL A 545 12.58 -14.51 -22.21
C VAL A 545 12.23 -13.33 -21.30
N PHE A 546 11.93 -13.61 -20.04
CA PHE A 546 11.50 -12.61 -19.07
C PHE A 546 12.43 -12.58 -17.87
N ALA A 547 12.89 -11.39 -17.49
CA ALA A 547 13.45 -11.13 -16.17
C ALA A 547 12.42 -10.35 -15.34
N ARG A 548 12.00 -10.88 -14.19
CA ARG A 548 11.01 -10.24 -13.32
C ARG A 548 11.50 -10.14 -11.88
N ARG A 549 11.10 -9.09 -11.16
CA ARG A 549 11.54 -8.83 -9.78
C ARG A 549 10.36 -8.76 -8.81
N LYS A 550 10.54 -9.33 -7.63
CA LYS A 550 9.68 -9.12 -6.46
C LYS A 550 10.55 -8.90 -5.22
N GLY A 551 10.44 -7.74 -4.59
CA GLY A 551 11.40 -7.29 -3.58
C GLY A 551 12.82 -7.27 -4.15
N ASP A 552 13.73 -7.98 -3.49
CA ASP A 552 15.13 -8.14 -3.93
C ASP A 552 15.38 -9.42 -4.76
N THR A 553 14.35 -10.23 -4.99
CA THR A 553 14.47 -11.49 -5.74
C THR A 553 14.18 -11.26 -7.21
N TRP A 554 15.11 -11.67 -8.07
CA TRP A 554 14.89 -11.72 -9.52
C TRP A 554 14.57 -13.14 -9.98
N PHE A 555 13.78 -13.26 -11.02
CA PHE A 555 13.49 -14.50 -11.73
C PHE A 555 13.80 -14.29 -13.21
N LEU A 556 14.64 -15.13 -13.80
CA LEU A 556 14.79 -15.27 -15.25
C LEU A 556 13.99 -16.49 -15.67
N ALA A 557 12.98 -16.32 -16.52
CA ALA A 557 12.14 -17.39 -17.04
C ALA A 557 12.22 -17.42 -18.57
N VAL A 558 12.33 -18.62 -19.13
CA VAL A 558 12.45 -18.86 -20.56
C VAL A 558 11.49 -19.97 -20.97
N MET A 559 10.67 -19.69 -21.97
CA MET A 559 9.86 -20.67 -22.69
C MET A 559 10.32 -20.70 -24.15
N ASN A 560 10.69 -21.88 -24.65
CA ASN A 560 11.08 -22.08 -26.03
C ASN A 560 9.92 -22.66 -26.86
N GLY A 561 9.78 -22.19 -28.10
CA GLY A 561 8.85 -22.74 -29.09
C GLY A 561 9.27 -24.13 -29.58
N ASP A 562 8.74 -24.55 -30.72
CA ASP A 562 8.97 -25.90 -31.29
C ASP A 562 10.36 -26.09 -31.92
N THR A 563 11.13 -25.01 -32.08
CA THR A 563 12.42 -25.02 -32.76
C THR A 563 13.55 -24.89 -31.74
N PRO A 564 14.63 -25.72 -31.81
CA PRO A 564 15.77 -25.58 -30.91
C PRO A 564 16.45 -24.21 -31.07
N GLN A 565 16.88 -23.61 -29.96
CA GLN A 565 17.53 -22.30 -29.98
C GLN A 565 18.77 -22.25 -29.10
N GLN A 566 19.77 -21.46 -29.54
CA GLN A 566 20.91 -21.08 -28.72
C GLN A 566 20.85 -19.59 -28.43
N ILE A 567 20.81 -19.22 -27.15
CA ILE A 567 20.72 -17.82 -26.73
C ILE A 567 21.76 -17.48 -25.67
N ASN A 568 22.16 -16.22 -25.66
CA ASN A 568 23.01 -15.64 -24.64
C ASN A 568 22.23 -14.54 -23.92
N ILE A 569 22.19 -14.61 -22.59
CA ILE A 569 21.42 -13.71 -21.75
C ILE A 569 22.38 -12.96 -20.83
N PRO A 570 22.70 -11.68 -21.14
CA PRO A 570 23.43 -10.83 -20.21
C PRO A 570 22.61 -10.56 -18.95
N LEU A 571 23.24 -10.67 -17.78
CA LEU A 571 22.59 -10.46 -16.49
C LEU A 571 22.67 -9.01 -15.99
N SER A 572 22.84 -8.05 -16.91
CA SER A 572 22.99 -6.63 -16.58
C SER A 572 21.74 -5.99 -15.95
N PHE A 573 20.60 -6.70 -15.91
CA PHE A 573 19.39 -6.29 -15.20
C PHE A 573 19.49 -6.50 -13.68
N LEU A 574 20.43 -7.32 -13.21
CA LEU A 574 20.64 -7.53 -11.78
C LEU A 574 21.18 -6.26 -11.12
N GLN A 575 20.64 -5.92 -9.96
CA GLN A 575 20.91 -4.64 -9.28
C GLN A 575 21.97 -4.72 -8.17
N LYS A 576 22.34 -5.93 -7.75
CA LYS A 576 23.33 -6.19 -6.68
C LYS A 576 24.56 -6.92 -7.23
N THR A 577 25.62 -6.93 -6.44
CA THR A 577 26.92 -7.50 -6.87
C THR A 577 26.88 -9.02 -7.01
N ASN A 578 26.28 -9.74 -6.06
CA ASN A 578 26.30 -11.20 -6.00
C ASN A 578 24.91 -11.76 -5.73
N TYR A 579 24.53 -12.81 -6.44
CA TYR A 579 23.29 -13.55 -6.25
C TYR A 579 23.58 -15.04 -6.04
N LYS A 580 22.95 -15.64 -5.02
CA LYS A 580 22.80 -17.09 -4.95
C LYS A 580 21.63 -17.46 -5.86
N VAL A 581 21.84 -18.37 -6.79
CA VAL A 581 20.90 -18.62 -7.89
C VAL A 581 20.52 -20.09 -7.93
N SER A 582 19.23 -20.35 -7.69
CA SER A 582 18.64 -21.66 -7.90
C SER A 582 18.14 -21.75 -9.34
N VAL A 583 18.65 -22.72 -10.09
CA VAL A 583 18.38 -22.92 -11.51
C VAL A 583 17.60 -24.20 -11.70
N VAL A 584 16.50 -24.12 -12.44
CA VAL A 584 15.70 -25.25 -12.94
C VAL A 584 15.80 -25.23 -14.46
N LYS A 585 16.34 -26.30 -15.04
CA LYS A 585 16.53 -26.40 -16.50
C LYS A 585 16.21 -27.81 -17.00
N ASP A 586 16.02 -27.92 -18.31
CA ASP A 586 15.81 -29.20 -18.98
C ASP A 586 16.98 -30.16 -18.80
N ILE A 587 16.66 -31.45 -18.80
CA ILE A 587 17.62 -32.53 -19.02
C ILE A 587 17.52 -32.89 -20.51
N PRO A 588 18.64 -32.92 -21.26
CA PRO A 588 18.63 -33.35 -22.66
C PRO A 588 17.85 -34.67 -22.84
N ASP A 589 17.02 -34.73 -23.88
CA ASP A 589 16.18 -35.89 -24.24
C ASP A 589 15.12 -36.32 -23.21
N SER A 590 14.90 -35.55 -22.13
CA SER A 590 13.85 -35.84 -21.14
C SER A 590 12.97 -34.61 -20.89
N THR A 591 11.73 -34.67 -21.38
CA THR A 591 10.74 -33.58 -21.19
C THR A 591 9.98 -33.68 -19.86
N GLY A 592 10.05 -34.83 -19.18
CA GLY A 592 9.36 -35.14 -17.92
C GLY A 592 10.28 -35.17 -16.71
N ALA A 593 11.40 -34.44 -16.75
CA ALA A 593 12.32 -34.30 -15.64
C ALA A 593 13.01 -32.93 -15.72
N VAL A 594 13.55 -32.46 -14.59
CA VAL A 594 14.30 -31.22 -14.51
C VAL A 594 15.61 -31.45 -13.77
N LYS A 595 16.62 -30.67 -14.13
CA LYS A 595 17.84 -30.53 -13.34
C LYS A 595 17.74 -29.28 -12.49
N VAL A 596 17.96 -29.44 -11.19
CA VAL A 596 18.09 -28.33 -10.24
C VAL A 596 19.56 -28.13 -9.90
N GLU A 597 20.06 -26.91 -10.01
CA GLU A 597 21.44 -26.54 -9.72
C GLU A 597 21.48 -25.25 -8.91
N GLU A 598 22.43 -25.16 -7.98
CA GLU A 598 22.77 -23.91 -7.30
C GLU A 598 24.04 -23.34 -7.92
N VAL A 599 24.00 -22.07 -8.31
CA VAL A 599 25.10 -21.34 -8.93
C VAL A 599 25.17 -19.92 -8.35
N THR A 600 26.30 -19.26 -8.56
CA THR A 600 26.46 -17.84 -8.22
C THR A 600 26.63 -17.04 -9.49
N TYR A 601 25.88 -15.95 -9.60
CA TYR A 601 25.99 -15.01 -10.70
C TYR A 601 26.11 -13.57 -10.19
N THR A 602 26.69 -12.73 -11.03
CA THR A 602 26.84 -11.29 -10.87
C THR A 602 26.21 -10.59 -12.08
N GLN A 603 26.00 -9.28 -11.99
CA GLN A 603 25.50 -8.47 -13.12
C GLN A 603 26.40 -8.46 -14.36
N LYS A 604 27.65 -8.97 -14.26
CA LYS A 604 28.62 -9.02 -15.37
C LYS A 604 28.56 -10.34 -16.14
N ASP A 605 27.89 -11.34 -15.60
CA ASP A 605 27.86 -12.67 -16.19
C ASP A 605 26.85 -12.74 -17.34
N VAL A 606 27.05 -13.74 -18.20
CA VAL A 606 26.19 -14.08 -19.33
C VAL A 606 25.81 -15.54 -19.20
N ILE A 607 24.51 -15.84 -19.23
CA ILE A 607 24.01 -17.21 -19.26
C ILE A 607 23.87 -17.64 -20.72
N SER A 608 24.58 -18.69 -21.12
CA SER A 608 24.44 -19.33 -22.42
C SER A 608 23.52 -20.55 -22.30
N LEU A 609 22.39 -20.54 -23.02
CA LEU A 609 21.41 -21.61 -23.01
C LEU A 609 21.34 -22.32 -24.37
N GLN A 610 21.23 -23.64 -24.30
CA GLN A 610 20.83 -24.50 -25.42
C GLN A 610 19.44 -25.02 -25.09
N LEU A 611 18.44 -24.53 -25.80
CA LEU A 611 17.03 -24.83 -25.56
C LEU A 611 16.56 -25.90 -26.55
N THR A 612 15.93 -26.95 -26.03
CA THR A 612 15.29 -27.99 -26.83
C THR A 612 13.90 -27.52 -27.32
N PRO A 613 13.31 -28.16 -28.35
CA PRO A 613 11.91 -27.95 -28.73
C PRO A 613 10.98 -28.08 -27.52
N GLY A 614 10.19 -27.04 -27.26
CA GLY A 614 9.28 -26.95 -26.12
C GLY A 614 9.97 -26.95 -24.75
N GLY A 615 11.28 -26.73 -24.72
CA GLY A 615 12.07 -26.64 -23.50
C GLY A 615 11.85 -25.33 -22.74
N GLY A 616 12.50 -25.21 -21.59
CA GLY A 616 12.48 -24.02 -20.76
C GLY A 616 13.61 -23.95 -19.74
N TYR A 617 13.66 -22.80 -19.08
CA TYR A 617 14.67 -22.48 -18.08
C TYR A 617 14.09 -21.50 -17.08
N VAL A 618 14.34 -21.73 -15.79
CA VAL A 618 14.02 -20.77 -14.73
C VAL A 618 15.19 -20.63 -13.78
N ALA A 619 15.60 -19.40 -13.51
CA ALA A 619 16.60 -19.09 -12.49
C ALA A 619 16.02 -18.09 -11.49
N MET A 620 16.02 -18.45 -10.21
CA MET A 620 15.66 -17.57 -9.11
C MET A 620 16.94 -17.02 -8.48
N PHE A 621 17.17 -15.73 -8.66
CA PHE A 621 18.30 -14.99 -8.11
C PHE A 621 17.87 -14.38 -6.78
N LEU A 622 18.30 -15.03 -5.71
CA LEU A 622 18.21 -14.44 -4.38
C LEU A 622 19.42 -13.54 -4.22
N ALA A 623 19.18 -12.24 -4.04
CA ALA A 623 20.24 -11.32 -3.68
C ALA A 623 20.98 -11.97 -2.52
N SER A 624 22.26 -12.30 -2.74
CA SER A 624 23.06 -12.68 -1.61
C SER A 624 23.17 -11.40 -0.80
N SER A 625 22.41 -11.34 0.28
CA SER A 625 22.99 -10.76 1.47
C SER A 625 24.33 -11.47 1.58
N PRO A 626 25.47 -10.76 1.66
CA PRO A 626 26.68 -11.39 2.15
C PRO A 626 26.23 -12.23 3.34
N GLU A 627 26.58 -13.51 3.40
CA GLU A 627 26.29 -14.33 4.59
C GLU A 627 26.54 -13.41 5.77
N LYS A 628 25.47 -13.04 6.50
CA LYS A 628 25.57 -11.95 7.48
C LYS A 628 26.60 -12.44 8.46
N SER A 629 27.80 -11.92 8.30
CA SER A 629 28.96 -12.46 8.96
C SER A 629 28.73 -12.14 10.43
N VAL A 630 28.81 -13.15 11.27
CA VAL A 630 28.70 -12.96 12.70
C VAL A 630 30.09 -12.58 13.19
N TYR A 631 30.23 -11.36 13.66
CA TYR A 631 31.46 -10.80 14.21
C TYR A 631 31.37 -10.88 15.72
N ASN A 632 31.84 -11.99 16.30
CA ASN A 632 31.85 -12.16 17.75
C ASN A 632 32.88 -11.22 18.38
N VAL A 633 32.46 -10.35 19.30
CA VAL A 633 33.34 -9.35 19.93
C VAL A 633 34.58 -9.97 20.61
N ARG A 634 34.50 -11.24 21.03
CA ARG A 634 35.64 -11.98 21.61
C ARG A 634 36.74 -12.27 20.61
N ASP A 635 36.39 -12.49 19.34
CA ASP A 635 37.36 -12.71 18.26
C ASP A 635 38.18 -11.44 17.98
N PHE A 636 37.67 -10.28 18.40
CA PHE A 636 38.33 -8.99 18.33
C PHE A 636 39.01 -8.58 19.65
N GLY A 637 39.04 -9.48 20.64
CA GLY A 637 39.80 -9.33 21.87
C GLY A 637 38.99 -8.97 23.12
N ALA A 638 37.66 -8.83 23.03
CA ALA A 638 36.82 -8.56 24.18
C ALA A 638 36.90 -9.70 25.21
N LYS A 639 37.02 -9.36 26.50
CA LYS A 639 37.09 -10.32 27.60
C LYS A 639 35.71 -10.67 28.15
N GLY A 640 34.82 -9.69 28.25
CA GLY A 640 33.49 -9.90 28.83
C GLY A 640 33.51 -10.29 30.31
N ASP A 641 34.53 -9.84 31.06
CA ASP A 641 34.74 -10.18 32.48
C ASP A 641 34.19 -9.11 33.46
N GLY A 642 33.77 -7.96 32.95
CA GLY A 642 33.25 -6.83 33.71
C GLY A 642 34.32 -5.88 34.28
N TYR A 643 35.59 -6.11 33.98
CA TYR A 643 36.73 -5.32 34.46
C TYR A 643 37.57 -4.75 33.32
N ALA A 644 37.84 -5.54 32.28
CA ALA A 644 38.59 -5.10 31.12
C ALA A 644 37.75 -4.12 30.28
N LEU A 645 38.37 -3.04 29.80
CA LEU A 645 37.75 -2.13 28.83
C LEU A 645 37.69 -2.82 27.47
N ASP A 646 36.51 -3.32 27.11
CA ASP A 646 36.24 -4.07 25.87
C ASP A 646 35.90 -3.15 24.68
N GLY A 647 35.80 -1.84 24.91
CA GLY A 647 35.34 -0.86 23.91
C GLY A 647 36.12 -0.88 22.59
N ASP A 648 37.44 -1.03 22.62
CA ASP A 648 38.25 -1.11 21.39
C ASP A 648 37.93 -2.38 20.59
N ALA A 649 37.81 -3.52 21.26
CA ALA A 649 37.45 -4.78 20.63
C ALA A 649 36.04 -4.72 19.99
N ILE A 650 35.09 -4.13 20.69
CA ILE A 650 33.71 -3.94 20.20
C ILE A 650 33.70 -3.03 18.96
N ASN A 651 34.38 -1.89 19.01
CA ASN A 651 34.45 -0.95 17.89
C ASN A 651 35.19 -1.53 16.67
N ASN A 652 36.20 -2.39 16.89
CA ASN A 652 36.87 -3.13 15.83
C ASN A 652 35.94 -4.15 15.17
N ALA A 653 35.15 -4.89 15.96
CA ALA A 653 34.14 -5.81 15.45
C ALA A 653 33.07 -5.08 14.62
N ILE A 654 32.60 -3.91 15.09
CA ILE A 654 31.67 -3.05 14.33
C ILE A 654 32.30 -2.56 13.03
N THR A 655 33.56 -2.14 13.07
CA THR A 655 34.27 -1.69 11.86
C THR A 655 34.41 -2.81 10.84
N ALA A 656 34.73 -4.03 11.26
CA ALA A 656 34.78 -5.19 10.39
C ALA A 656 33.40 -5.52 9.82
N ALA A 657 32.36 -5.55 10.67
CA ALA A 657 30.99 -5.84 10.25
C ALA A 657 30.43 -4.84 9.24
N ALA A 658 30.78 -3.56 9.37
CA ALA A 658 30.29 -2.51 8.48
C ALA A 658 30.81 -2.61 7.04
N VAL A 659 31.92 -3.31 6.79
CA VAL A 659 32.50 -3.44 5.44
C VAL A 659 31.59 -4.24 4.51
N THR A 660 31.01 -5.33 5.01
CA THR A 660 30.15 -6.24 4.23
C THR A 660 28.69 -6.19 4.68
N GLY A 661 28.38 -5.46 5.75
CA GLY A 661 27.19 -5.69 6.55
C GLY A 661 27.31 -6.99 7.36
N GLY A 662 26.63 -7.06 8.51
CA GLY A 662 26.70 -8.23 9.38
C GLY A 662 26.19 -7.99 10.80
N THR A 663 26.33 -9.01 11.64
CA THR A 663 25.89 -8.98 13.04
C THR A 663 27.11 -8.97 13.95
N VAL A 664 27.28 -7.92 14.75
CA VAL A 664 28.22 -7.90 15.87
C VAL A 664 27.57 -8.63 17.04
N TYR A 665 28.15 -9.76 17.42
CA TYR A 665 27.57 -10.69 18.37
C TYR A 665 28.26 -10.56 19.73
N PHE A 666 27.45 -10.32 20.77
CA PHE A 666 27.87 -10.31 22.17
C PHE A 666 27.39 -11.60 22.84
N PRO A 667 28.27 -12.61 23.03
CA PRO A 667 27.91 -13.80 23.81
C PRO A 667 27.76 -13.45 25.30
N ALA A 668 27.19 -14.36 26.10
CA ALA A 668 27.06 -14.16 27.55
C ALA A 668 28.36 -13.70 28.23
N GLY A 669 28.29 -12.65 29.05
CA GLY A 669 29.45 -11.97 29.64
C GLY A 669 29.16 -10.50 29.98
N ASN A 670 30.07 -9.86 30.71
CA ASN A 670 29.98 -8.46 31.13
C ASN A 670 31.00 -7.60 30.38
N TYR A 671 30.57 -6.77 29.45
CA TYR A 671 31.45 -6.01 28.56
C TYR A 671 31.53 -4.55 28.99
N LEU A 672 32.60 -4.16 29.67
CA LEU A 672 32.79 -2.80 30.16
C LEU A 672 33.29 -1.89 29.02
N SER A 673 32.60 -0.79 28.74
CA SER A 673 32.95 0.09 27.62
C SER A 673 32.64 1.56 27.91
N TYR A 674 33.45 2.45 27.34
CA TYR A 674 33.05 3.82 27.00
C TYR A 674 32.29 3.80 25.66
N THR A 675 32.46 4.80 24.80
CA THR A 675 31.69 4.95 23.57
C THR A 675 31.84 3.79 22.56
N ILE A 676 30.70 3.25 22.16
CA ILE A 676 30.49 2.28 21.08
C ILE A 676 29.92 3.04 19.88
N ARG A 677 30.66 3.02 18.76
CA ARG A 677 30.40 3.84 17.57
C ARG A 677 29.75 2.98 16.50
N LEU A 678 28.45 3.15 16.32
CA LEU A 678 27.70 2.41 15.30
C LEU A 678 28.14 2.80 13.88
N LYS A 679 27.84 1.91 12.93
CA LYS A 679 27.98 2.13 11.49
C LYS A 679 26.72 1.65 10.77
N SER A 680 26.55 2.01 9.50
CA SER A 680 25.42 1.53 8.69
C SER A 680 25.52 0.02 8.40
N ASN A 681 24.38 -0.60 8.08
CA ASN A 681 24.26 -2.00 7.65
C ASN A 681 24.68 -3.05 8.69
N ILE A 682 24.67 -2.73 9.98
CA ILE A 682 25.03 -3.66 11.06
C ILE A 682 23.89 -3.92 12.04
N ALA A 683 23.92 -5.11 12.65
CA ALA A 683 23.13 -5.43 13.83
C ALA A 683 24.06 -5.63 15.04
N LEU A 684 23.76 -5.03 16.18
CA LEU A 684 24.28 -5.50 17.47
C LEU A 684 23.31 -6.55 17.99
N TYR A 685 23.78 -7.78 18.18
CA TYR A 685 23.01 -8.84 18.85
C TYR A 685 23.55 -9.06 20.25
N ILE A 686 22.79 -8.61 21.26
CA ILE A 686 23.12 -8.73 22.68
C ILE A 686 22.43 -9.98 23.20
N ASP A 687 23.17 -11.09 23.25
CA ASP A 687 22.61 -12.40 23.58
C ASP A 687 22.14 -12.47 25.03
N HIS A 688 21.34 -13.49 25.33
CA HIS A 688 20.93 -13.81 26.70
C HIS A 688 22.17 -13.96 27.61
N GLY A 689 22.14 -13.31 28.76
CA GLY A 689 23.26 -13.31 29.72
C GLY A 689 24.44 -12.40 29.33
N ALA A 690 24.35 -11.66 28.23
CA ALA A 690 25.30 -10.58 27.92
C ALA A 690 24.84 -9.26 28.56
N THR A 691 25.77 -8.52 29.17
CA THR A 691 25.56 -7.18 29.69
C THR A 691 26.63 -6.23 29.14
N ILE A 692 26.24 -5.19 28.41
CA ILE A 692 27.14 -4.08 28.07
C ILE A 692 27.10 -3.09 29.22
N ILE A 693 28.22 -2.88 29.89
CA ILE A 693 28.33 -2.03 31.08
C ILE A 693 29.00 -0.72 30.69
N ALA A 694 28.31 0.39 30.96
CA ALA A 694 28.87 1.72 30.80
C ALA A 694 29.96 1.97 31.84
N ALA A 695 31.18 2.24 31.39
CA ALA A 695 32.32 2.56 32.25
C ALA A 695 32.16 3.96 32.88
N LYS A 696 32.69 4.15 34.09
CA LYS A 696 32.72 5.47 34.74
C LYS A 696 33.94 6.24 34.24
N GLU A 697 33.79 7.54 33.99
CA GLU A 697 34.89 8.42 33.63
C GLU A 697 35.92 8.53 34.78
N VAL A 698 37.20 8.63 34.44
CA VAL A 698 38.28 8.81 35.44
C VAL A 698 39.24 9.87 34.93
N ASN A 699 39.38 10.98 35.67
CA ASN A 699 40.31 12.07 35.37
C ASN A 699 40.19 12.64 33.93
N GLY A 700 38.96 12.75 33.41
CA GLY A 700 38.71 13.26 32.05
C GLY A 700 38.87 12.22 30.94
N ILE A 701 39.25 10.98 31.27
CA ILE A 701 39.29 9.86 30.31
C ILE A 701 37.95 9.13 30.38
N GLY A 702 37.26 9.04 29.24
CA GLY A 702 36.04 8.27 29.13
C GLY A 702 35.41 8.26 27.75
N TYR A 703 34.18 8.76 27.65
CA TYR A 703 33.38 8.80 26.42
C TYR A 703 33.92 9.83 25.43
N ASP A 704 33.47 9.73 24.18
CA ASP A 704 33.76 10.76 23.17
C ASP A 704 33.29 12.14 23.63
N GLU A 705 34.04 13.16 23.24
CA GLU A 705 33.73 14.54 23.58
C GLU A 705 32.39 14.95 22.94
N PRO A 706 31.56 15.75 23.64
CA PRO A 706 30.35 16.31 23.06
C PRO A 706 30.70 17.17 21.86
N GLU A 707 30.08 16.89 20.73
CA GLU A 707 30.30 17.60 19.48
C GLU A 707 29.69 19.00 19.50
N PRO A 708 30.29 20.02 18.84
CA PRO A 708 29.73 21.36 18.83
C PRO A 708 28.31 21.41 18.25
N ASN A 709 27.39 22.11 18.92
CA ASN A 709 26.05 22.37 18.42
C ASN A 709 25.71 23.87 18.55
N PRO A 710 25.64 24.64 17.44
CA PRO A 710 25.38 26.07 17.49
C PRO A 710 23.95 26.42 17.96
N HIS A 711 23.08 25.43 18.14
CA HIS A 711 21.69 25.60 18.54
C HIS A 711 21.44 25.21 20.00
N GLU A 712 22.48 24.92 20.79
CA GLU A 712 22.38 24.49 22.20
C GLU A 712 21.63 25.48 23.10
N ALA A 713 21.52 26.76 22.72
CA ALA A 713 20.76 27.74 23.48
C ALA A 713 19.24 27.42 23.57
N TYR A 714 18.70 26.62 22.65
CA TYR A 714 17.26 26.35 22.56
C TYR A 714 16.82 25.03 23.21
N GLN A 715 17.74 24.22 23.72
CA GLN A 715 17.41 22.96 24.40
C GLN A 715 18.48 22.62 25.44
N ASP A 716 18.30 21.54 26.20
CA ASP A 716 19.26 21.19 27.23
C ASP A 716 20.50 20.50 26.61
N PHE A 717 21.60 20.46 27.37
CA PHE A 717 22.84 19.80 26.94
C PHE A 717 22.57 18.38 26.42
N GLY A 718 21.70 17.66 27.13
CA GLY A 718 21.28 16.31 26.79
C GLY A 718 20.69 16.15 25.38
N HIS A 719 19.98 17.16 24.88
CA HIS A 719 19.39 17.17 23.53
C HIS A 719 20.29 17.81 22.48
N SER A 720 21.44 18.33 22.89
CA SER A 720 22.36 19.07 22.01
C SER A 720 23.56 18.25 21.54
N HIS A 721 23.88 17.16 22.25
CA HIS A 721 25.05 16.33 21.98
C HIS A 721 24.71 14.83 22.03
N TRP A 722 25.22 14.08 21.06
CA TRP A 722 24.95 12.65 20.85
C TRP A 722 26.21 11.78 21.01
N GLN A 723 27.41 12.28 20.70
CA GLN A 723 28.64 11.47 20.68
C GLN A 723 29.07 10.99 22.07
N ASN A 724 28.80 11.78 23.11
CA ASN A 724 29.10 11.45 24.50
C ASN A 724 28.10 10.45 25.12
N SER A 725 27.92 9.30 24.45
CA SER A 725 26.97 8.24 24.81
C SER A 725 27.65 6.87 24.81
N LEU A 726 27.09 5.91 25.54
CA LEU A 726 27.58 4.53 25.52
C LEU A 726 27.47 3.92 24.12
N ILE A 727 26.33 4.08 23.45
CA ILE A 727 26.16 3.67 22.05
C ILE A 727 25.68 4.90 21.28
N TYR A 728 26.38 5.29 20.22
CA TYR A 728 25.89 6.36 19.34
C TYR A 728 26.01 6.07 17.85
N GLY A 729 25.20 6.78 17.06
CA GLY A 729 25.28 6.80 15.61
C GLY A 729 24.70 8.09 15.01
N GLU A 730 25.36 8.65 14.00
CA GLU A 730 24.93 9.87 13.30
C GLU A 730 24.93 9.67 11.78
N GLY A 731 23.83 10.01 11.10
CA GLY A 731 23.70 9.93 9.64
C GLY A 731 23.70 8.51 9.08
N LEU A 732 23.37 7.51 9.90
CA LEU A 732 23.51 6.10 9.57
C LEU A 732 22.22 5.49 9.01
N HIS A 733 22.31 4.31 8.38
CA HIS A 733 21.14 3.60 7.89
C HIS A 733 21.22 2.08 8.08
N ASP A 734 20.06 1.43 8.16
CA ASP A 734 19.92 -0.03 8.26
C ASP A 734 20.67 -0.60 9.47
N ILE A 735 20.29 -0.11 10.66
CA ILE A 735 20.89 -0.48 11.95
C ILE A 735 19.91 -1.27 12.80
N ALA A 736 20.39 -2.29 13.50
CA ALA A 736 19.63 -3.00 14.52
C ALA A 736 20.38 -3.09 15.86
N ILE A 737 19.68 -2.93 16.98
CA ILE A 737 20.16 -3.27 18.33
C ILE A 737 19.13 -4.23 18.93
N ILE A 738 19.46 -5.51 18.97
CA ILE A 738 18.50 -6.59 19.19
C ILE A 738 19.05 -7.66 20.14
N GLY A 739 18.17 -8.49 20.67
CA GLY A 739 18.53 -9.61 21.56
C GLY A 739 17.89 -9.47 22.93
N THR A 740 18.21 -10.37 23.86
CA THR A 740 17.57 -10.40 25.19
C THR A 740 18.52 -10.04 26.33
N GLY A 741 19.74 -9.60 26.01
CA GLY A 741 20.71 -9.12 26.97
C GLY A 741 20.44 -7.69 27.44
N MET A 742 21.35 -7.19 28.27
CA MET A 742 21.18 -5.94 29.01
C MET A 742 22.21 -4.88 28.62
N ILE A 743 21.77 -3.62 28.56
CA ILE A 743 22.63 -2.45 28.62
C ILE A 743 22.53 -1.89 30.03
N TRP A 744 23.65 -1.82 30.74
CA TRP A 744 23.72 -1.29 32.10
C TRP A 744 24.51 0.01 32.12
N GLY A 745 23.82 1.15 32.19
CA GLY A 745 24.40 2.48 32.25
C GLY A 745 25.04 2.84 33.60
N LYS A 746 25.72 1.88 34.23
CA LYS A 746 26.32 2.00 35.58
C LYS A 746 27.19 3.24 35.76
N GLY A 747 28.02 3.57 34.77
CA GLY A 747 28.92 4.71 34.75
C GLY A 747 28.36 5.97 34.08
N LEU A 748 27.12 5.95 33.57
CA LEU A 748 26.54 7.12 32.91
C LEU A 748 26.09 8.18 33.94
N THR A 749 26.38 9.44 33.63
CA THR A 749 25.91 10.56 34.45
C THR A 749 24.46 10.90 34.14
N ARG A 750 23.73 11.28 35.19
CA ARG A 750 22.35 11.79 35.13
C ARG A 750 22.27 13.29 35.39
N SER A 751 23.42 13.90 35.70
CA SER A 751 23.52 15.32 36.01
C SER A 751 23.36 16.16 34.75
N THR A 752 22.85 17.38 34.92
CA THR A 752 22.92 18.42 33.88
C THR A 752 24.34 18.95 33.71
N ASN A 753 25.16 18.90 34.77
CA ASN A 753 26.59 19.23 34.73
C ASN A 753 27.41 18.01 34.33
N GLN A 754 27.88 18.01 33.09
CA GLN A 754 28.63 16.90 32.50
C GLN A 754 30.12 16.97 32.89
N PRO A 755 30.69 15.95 33.55
CA PRO A 755 32.11 15.91 33.79
C PRO A 755 32.86 15.69 32.45
N PRO A 756 34.10 16.21 32.31
CA PRO A 756 34.95 15.89 31.16
C PRO A 756 35.08 14.37 30.97
N GLY A 757 34.96 13.90 29.72
CA GLY A 757 34.94 12.47 29.40
C GLY A 757 33.71 11.71 29.93
N GLY A 758 32.66 12.39 30.40
CA GLY A 758 31.42 11.79 30.92
C GLY A 758 30.39 11.51 29.83
N GLY A 759 29.77 10.33 29.90
CA GLY A 759 28.69 9.92 28.99
C GLY A 759 27.33 9.98 29.68
N ASN A 760 26.29 10.38 28.96
CA ASN A 760 24.97 10.60 29.56
C ASN A 760 23.80 9.89 28.90
N LYS A 761 24.01 9.04 27.89
CA LYS A 761 22.95 8.24 27.29
C LYS A 761 23.40 6.81 27.09
N ALA A 762 22.48 5.87 27.26
CA ALA A 762 22.71 4.49 26.88
C ALA A 762 22.74 4.35 25.35
N ILE A 763 21.77 4.95 24.66
CA ILE A 763 21.70 4.97 23.19
C ILE A 763 21.37 6.38 22.68
N ALA A 764 22.15 6.87 21.72
CA ALA A 764 21.94 8.15 21.04
C ALA A 764 22.00 8.00 19.51
N LEU A 765 20.95 8.36 18.81
CA LEU A 765 20.89 8.30 17.35
C LEU A 765 20.50 9.66 16.78
N LYS A 766 21.21 10.10 15.74
CA LYS A 766 20.93 11.35 15.04
C LYS A 766 20.86 11.16 13.53
N LEU A 767 19.80 11.67 12.89
CA LEU A 767 19.64 11.69 11.43
C LEU A 767 19.80 10.30 10.78
N CYS A 768 19.40 9.25 11.48
CA CYS A 768 19.48 7.87 10.99
C CYS A 768 18.21 7.46 10.22
N ARG A 769 18.25 6.37 9.45
CA ARG A 769 17.06 5.78 8.83
C ARG A 769 17.03 4.25 8.88
N ASN A 770 15.85 3.65 8.87
CA ASN A 770 15.66 2.20 8.96
C ASN A 770 16.34 1.60 10.20
N VAL A 771 15.84 1.97 11.37
CA VAL A 771 16.42 1.57 12.66
C VAL A 771 15.49 0.61 13.39
N THR A 772 16.04 -0.49 13.89
CA THR A 772 15.34 -1.44 14.78
C THR A 772 16.00 -1.52 16.15
N ILE A 773 15.21 -1.41 17.21
CA ILE A 773 15.65 -1.71 18.57
C ILE A 773 14.65 -2.71 19.15
N SER A 774 15.09 -3.93 19.50
CA SER A 774 14.15 -4.94 20.00
C SER A 774 14.65 -5.83 21.13
N ASP A 775 13.73 -6.15 22.04
CA ASP A 775 13.81 -7.20 23.07
C ASP A 775 14.89 -7.05 24.15
N ILE A 776 15.75 -6.03 24.04
CA ILE A 776 16.80 -5.73 25.03
C ILE A 776 16.25 -5.10 26.31
N SER A 777 17.04 -5.15 27.37
CA SER A 777 16.78 -4.42 28.61
C SER A 777 17.80 -3.29 28.82
N ILE A 778 17.37 -2.15 29.34
CA ILE A 778 18.24 -1.03 29.72
C ILE A 778 18.05 -0.75 31.21
N LEU A 779 19.12 -0.87 32.00
CA LEU A 779 19.16 -0.48 33.40
C LEU A 779 20.03 0.77 33.55
N HIS A 780 19.58 1.76 34.30
CA HIS A 780 20.36 2.97 34.62
C HIS A 780 20.78 3.74 33.36
N GLY A 781 19.85 4.06 32.46
CA GLY A 781 20.12 4.59 31.12
C GLY A 781 20.90 5.91 31.04
N GLY A 782 21.14 6.60 32.15
CA GLY A 782 21.79 7.90 32.20
C GLY A 782 20.75 9.01 32.19
N HIS A 783 21.05 10.13 31.54
CA HIS A 783 20.09 11.20 31.27
C HIS A 783 18.97 10.74 30.30
N PHE A 784 19.30 9.86 29.34
CA PHE A 784 18.32 9.21 28.45
C PHE A 784 18.66 7.74 28.24
N GLY A 785 17.68 6.86 28.44
CA GLY A 785 17.79 5.46 28.01
C GLY A 785 17.95 5.35 26.50
N LEU A 786 17.15 6.10 25.75
CA LEU A 786 17.25 6.25 24.30
C LEU A 786 16.93 7.69 23.91
N LEU A 787 17.86 8.34 23.21
CA LEU A 787 17.59 9.58 22.47
C LEU A 787 17.67 9.29 20.97
N ALA A 788 16.56 9.43 20.25
CA ALA A 788 16.52 9.37 18.80
C ALA A 788 16.11 10.73 18.24
N THR A 789 17.02 11.40 17.53
CA THR A 789 16.79 12.73 16.97
C THR A 789 16.83 12.69 15.45
N GLY A 790 15.76 13.07 14.76
CA GLY A 790 15.76 13.12 13.30
C GLY A 790 15.75 11.74 12.63
N VAL A 791 15.36 10.69 13.33
CA VAL A 791 15.38 9.31 12.82
C VAL A 791 14.10 8.99 12.04
N ASP A 792 14.26 8.47 10.83
CA ASP A 792 13.15 8.13 9.95
C ASP A 792 13.01 6.59 9.82
N ASN A 793 11.78 6.07 9.88
CA ASN A 793 11.49 4.62 9.89
C ASN A 793 12.16 3.90 11.09
N LEU A 794 11.70 4.24 12.29
CA LEU A 794 12.19 3.71 13.57
C LEU A 794 11.19 2.71 14.16
N ASN A 795 11.67 1.51 14.50
CA ASN A 795 10.88 0.46 15.13
C ASN A 795 11.50 0.05 16.49
N ILE A 796 10.77 0.30 17.58
CA ILE A 796 11.14 -0.06 18.95
C ILE A 796 10.13 -1.10 19.44
N ARG A 797 10.58 -2.31 19.79
CA ARG A 797 9.66 -3.40 20.16
C ARG A 797 10.17 -4.23 21.32
N GLY A 798 9.32 -4.52 22.31
CA GLY A 798 9.66 -5.47 23.38
C GLY A 798 10.77 -4.99 24.32
N VAL A 799 11.15 -3.71 24.25
CA VAL A 799 12.26 -3.15 25.02
C VAL A 799 11.80 -2.85 26.45
N LYS A 800 12.63 -3.22 27.43
CA LYS A 800 12.42 -2.89 28.84
C LYS A 800 13.42 -1.84 29.29
N VAL A 801 12.96 -0.78 29.94
CA VAL A 801 13.83 0.27 30.48
C VAL A 801 13.49 0.51 31.94
N ASP A 802 14.53 0.56 32.78
CA ASP A 802 14.44 0.94 34.18
C ASP A 802 15.57 1.90 34.51
N THR A 803 15.23 3.19 34.54
CA THR A 803 16.17 4.30 34.60
C THR A 803 15.57 5.40 35.45
N ASP A 804 16.38 6.29 36.02
CA ASP A 804 15.89 7.35 36.90
C ASP A 804 15.57 8.69 36.18
N ARG A 805 16.01 8.87 34.93
CA ARG A 805 15.66 9.99 34.03
C ARG A 805 14.87 9.51 32.80
N ASP A 806 14.96 10.17 31.65
CA ASP A 806 14.09 9.87 30.51
C ASP A 806 14.30 8.44 29.97
N GLY A 807 13.20 7.74 29.69
CA GLY A 807 13.22 6.42 29.09
C GLY A 807 13.52 6.48 27.60
N PHE A 808 12.48 6.77 26.80
CA PHE A 808 12.56 6.96 25.36
C PHE A 808 12.27 8.42 25.00
N ASP A 809 13.19 9.05 24.30
CA ASP A 809 13.06 10.41 23.82
C ASP A 809 13.13 10.42 22.29
N ILE A 810 11.98 10.65 21.65
CA ILE A 810 11.77 10.57 20.21
C ILE A 810 11.59 11.98 19.66
N ASP A 811 12.67 12.53 19.15
CA ASP A 811 12.79 13.94 18.79
C ASP A 811 12.90 14.14 17.27
N CYS A 812 12.09 15.01 16.68
CA CYS A 812 12.10 15.30 15.23
C CYS A 812 12.03 14.05 14.31
N CYS A 813 11.37 12.96 14.74
CA CYS A 813 11.40 11.68 14.03
C CYS A 813 10.18 11.46 13.13
N LYS A 814 10.31 10.59 12.12
CA LYS A 814 9.21 10.29 11.17
C LYS A 814 8.99 8.80 11.01
N ASN A 815 7.72 8.38 10.95
CA ASN A 815 7.31 6.98 10.77
C ASN A 815 7.88 6.09 11.89
N VAL A 816 7.39 6.32 13.12
CA VAL A 816 7.89 5.65 14.32
C VAL A 816 6.87 4.65 14.84
N ARG A 817 7.30 3.45 15.20
CA ARG A 817 6.50 2.44 15.89
C ARG A 817 7.17 2.06 17.21
N ILE A 818 6.43 2.18 18.31
CA ILE A 818 6.82 1.73 19.65
C ILE A 818 5.78 0.72 20.10
N SER A 819 6.15 -0.55 20.25
CA SER A 819 5.20 -1.59 20.65
C SER A 819 5.73 -2.49 21.76
N ASP A 820 4.81 -2.95 22.63
CA ASP A 820 5.09 -4.02 23.59
C ASP A 820 6.24 -3.69 24.56
N CYS A 821 6.47 -2.41 24.86
CA CYS A 821 7.57 -1.95 25.70
C CYS A 821 7.14 -1.70 27.17
N THR A 822 8.08 -1.81 28.09
CA THR A 822 7.87 -1.48 29.53
C THR A 822 8.93 -0.48 29.97
N VAL A 823 8.51 0.71 30.40
CA VAL A 823 9.42 1.83 30.70
C VAL A 823 9.16 2.40 32.09
N ASN A 824 10.10 2.19 33.00
CA ASN A 824 10.10 2.78 34.33
C ASN A 824 11.03 3.99 34.38
N SER A 825 10.48 5.14 34.80
CA SER A 825 11.22 6.39 35.02
C SER A 825 10.64 7.17 36.21
N PRO A 826 11.15 6.98 37.44
CA PRO A 826 10.57 7.61 38.61
C PRO A 826 10.79 9.12 38.69
N PHE A 827 11.79 9.71 38.02
CA PHE A 827 12.04 11.15 38.11
C PHE A 827 11.90 11.91 36.81
N ASP A 828 11.59 11.27 35.68
CA ASP A 828 11.38 11.97 34.42
C ASP A 828 10.43 11.24 33.46
N ASP A 829 10.43 11.60 32.18
CA ASP A 829 9.44 11.12 31.22
C ASP A 829 9.73 9.65 30.81
N GLY A 830 8.68 8.83 30.70
CA GLY A 830 8.82 7.42 30.31
C GLY A 830 9.00 7.29 28.79
N ILE A 831 7.95 7.63 28.04
CA ILE A 831 7.99 7.70 26.57
C ILE A 831 7.64 9.13 26.17
N CYS A 832 8.61 9.86 25.64
CA CYS A 832 8.52 11.27 25.37
C CYS A 832 8.70 11.52 23.87
N LEU A 833 7.72 12.16 23.25
CA LEU A 833 7.85 12.71 21.92
C LEU A 833 8.28 14.17 22.04
N LYS A 834 9.36 14.55 21.35
CA LYS A 834 9.85 15.92 21.25
C LYS A 834 9.94 16.36 19.80
N SER A 835 10.04 17.66 19.58
CA SER A 835 10.28 18.25 18.27
C SER A 835 11.08 19.52 18.46
N SER A 836 12.30 19.35 18.97
CA SER A 836 13.21 20.42 19.33
C SER A 836 13.81 21.13 18.10
N PHE A 837 14.64 22.14 18.36
CA PHE A 837 15.47 22.78 17.34
C PHE A 837 16.89 22.17 17.26
N ALA A 838 17.12 20.99 17.83
CA ALA A 838 18.44 20.36 17.92
C ALA A 838 19.08 20.06 16.55
N LEU A 839 18.27 19.96 15.49
CA LEU A 839 18.74 19.78 14.10
C LEU A 839 19.07 21.10 13.38
N GLY A 840 18.87 22.25 14.02
CA GLY A 840 19.07 23.58 13.43
C GLY A 840 17.93 24.07 12.54
N TYR A 841 16.83 23.31 12.47
CA TYR A 841 15.59 23.69 11.83
C TYR A 841 14.41 23.01 12.52
N ALA A 842 13.22 23.61 12.40
CA ALA A 842 12.00 23.04 12.96
C ALA A 842 11.56 21.82 12.13
N LYS A 843 11.58 20.62 12.73
CA LYS A 843 11.12 19.37 12.12
C LYS A 843 10.12 18.69 13.04
N ALA A 844 8.90 18.45 12.55
CA ALA A 844 7.88 17.77 13.31
C ALA A 844 8.29 16.33 13.67
N THR A 845 7.83 15.86 14.83
CA THR A 845 7.73 14.42 15.09
C THR A 845 6.39 13.93 14.56
N GLU A 846 6.43 13.11 13.51
CA GLU A 846 5.23 12.79 12.73
C GLU A 846 5.07 11.30 12.38
N ASN A 847 3.82 10.86 12.24
CA ASN A 847 3.44 9.48 11.96
C ASN A 847 3.98 8.51 13.03
N VAL A 848 3.55 8.71 14.28
CA VAL A 848 4.00 7.91 15.43
C VAL A 848 2.88 7.01 15.93
N THR A 849 3.18 5.74 16.18
CA THR A 849 2.29 4.80 16.86
C THR A 849 2.96 4.26 18.11
N ILE A 850 2.32 4.44 19.27
CA ILE A 850 2.69 3.83 20.55
C ILE A 850 1.58 2.87 20.95
N THR A 851 1.86 1.57 21.02
CA THR A 851 0.83 0.56 21.33
C THR A 851 1.32 -0.47 22.32
N ASN A 852 0.41 -0.99 23.17
CA ASN A 852 0.69 -2.09 24.09
C ASN A 852 1.87 -1.81 25.04
N CYS A 853 2.07 -0.55 25.44
CA CYS A 853 3.20 -0.15 26.29
C CYS A 853 2.77 0.08 27.74
N GLN A 854 3.71 -0.10 28.67
CA GLN A 854 3.54 0.24 30.08
C GLN A 854 4.54 1.33 30.47
N VAL A 855 4.06 2.35 31.20
CA VAL A 855 4.91 3.34 31.87
C VAL A 855 4.67 3.34 33.38
N SER A 856 5.75 3.51 34.15
CA SER A 856 5.69 3.48 35.62
C SER A 856 6.74 4.36 36.29
N GLY A 857 6.56 4.57 37.59
CA GLY A 857 7.45 5.35 38.43
C GLY A 857 7.90 4.65 39.71
N TYR A 858 8.20 3.34 39.63
CA TYR A 858 8.76 2.53 40.71
C TYR A 858 10.22 2.91 41.02
N ASP A 859 10.71 2.49 42.19
CA ASP A 859 12.12 2.65 42.57
C ASP A 859 13.03 2.03 41.50
N GLU A 860 14.05 2.78 41.07
CA GLU A 860 14.98 2.37 40.00
C GLU A 860 15.57 0.98 40.27
N GLY A 861 15.56 0.12 39.25
CA GLY A 861 16.04 -1.27 39.28
C GLY A 861 14.96 -2.29 39.66
N THR A 862 13.86 -1.86 40.28
CA THR A 862 12.84 -2.79 40.80
C THR A 862 11.79 -3.22 39.78
N LEU A 863 11.75 -2.57 38.61
CA LEU A 863 10.95 -3.05 37.48
C LEU A 863 11.59 -4.30 36.89
N LEU A 864 12.91 -4.26 36.67
CA LEU A 864 13.64 -5.38 36.06
C LEU A 864 13.84 -6.56 37.03
N ASP A 865 13.96 -6.30 38.34
CA ASP A 865 14.03 -7.37 39.35
C ASP A 865 12.66 -7.97 39.74
N GLY A 866 11.57 -7.32 39.32
CA GLY A 866 10.19 -7.77 39.52
C GLY A 866 9.61 -7.48 40.92
N THR A 867 10.24 -6.64 41.73
CA THR A 867 9.76 -6.29 43.08
C THR A 867 8.89 -5.03 43.14
N PHE A 868 8.97 -4.16 42.13
CA PHE A 868 8.10 -2.98 41.94
C PHE A 868 7.96 -2.07 43.18
N LYS A 869 9.07 -1.76 43.85
CA LYS A 869 9.06 -0.98 45.11
C LYS A 869 8.69 0.49 44.88
N ARG A 870 8.20 1.15 45.92
CA ARG A 870 7.66 2.53 45.90
C ARG A 870 8.11 3.35 47.12
N GLU A 871 9.30 3.07 47.63
CA GLU A 871 9.81 3.60 48.91
C GLU A 871 10.53 4.94 48.74
N TYR A 872 11.15 5.20 47.58
CA TYR A 872 12.03 6.34 47.36
C TYR A 872 11.31 7.52 46.69
N ARG A 873 11.53 8.75 47.18
CA ARG A 873 10.89 9.97 46.66
C ARG A 873 11.90 11.12 46.59
N LYS A 874 12.13 11.68 45.39
CA LYS A 874 13.19 12.69 45.19
C LYS A 874 12.79 13.91 44.34
N TYR A 875 11.58 13.96 43.77
CA TYR A 875 11.21 15.03 42.84
C TYR A 875 10.67 16.30 43.52
N SER A 876 10.61 17.42 42.79
CA SER A 876 10.29 18.77 43.29
C SER A 876 8.93 18.92 43.99
N ASP A 877 7.98 18.02 43.71
CA ASP A 877 6.66 17.94 44.36
C ASP A 877 6.49 16.69 45.24
N ASN A 878 7.60 16.01 45.56
CA ASN A 878 7.68 14.74 46.30
C ASN A 878 6.86 13.59 45.69
N THR A 879 6.66 13.61 44.36
CA THR A 879 5.99 12.54 43.59
C THR A 879 6.94 11.89 42.58
N THR A 880 6.39 10.99 41.75
CA THR A 880 7.08 10.26 40.69
C THR A 880 6.57 10.73 39.30
N THR A 881 7.30 10.47 38.21
CA THR A 881 7.00 10.96 36.85
C THR A 881 6.48 9.87 35.90
N GLY A 882 7.31 9.12 35.17
CA GLY A 882 6.95 7.86 34.51
C GLY A 882 5.75 7.88 33.56
N ARG A 883 5.67 8.84 32.63
CA ARG A 883 4.50 9.06 31.75
C ARG A 883 4.77 8.92 30.25
N ILE A 884 3.70 8.96 29.47
CA ILE A 884 3.76 9.22 28.02
C ILE A 884 3.45 10.71 27.79
N LYS A 885 4.34 11.40 27.06
CA LYS A 885 4.32 12.85 26.87
C LYS A 885 4.61 13.25 25.41
N MET A 886 4.03 14.37 24.98
CA MET A 886 4.51 15.18 23.86
C MET A 886 4.98 16.54 24.40
N GLY A 887 6.23 16.93 24.18
CA GLY A 887 6.86 18.17 24.68
C GLY A 887 8.04 17.93 25.63
N THR A 888 8.60 18.93 26.31
CA THR A 888 8.23 20.35 26.25
C THR A 888 8.76 21.04 25.00
N GLU A 889 9.89 20.56 24.48
CA GLU A 889 10.54 21.03 23.24
C GLU A 889 9.64 20.71 22.06
N SER A 890 9.06 21.75 21.46
CA SER A 890 7.98 21.61 20.48
C SER A 890 8.07 22.59 19.32
N ASN A 891 9.27 22.98 18.90
CA ASN A 891 9.49 23.94 17.81
C ASN A 891 8.92 23.46 16.46
N GLY A 892 9.12 22.19 16.10
CA GLY A 892 8.62 21.62 14.84
C GLY A 892 7.20 21.04 14.93
N GLY A 893 6.74 20.70 16.13
CA GLY A 893 5.41 20.17 16.39
C GLY A 893 5.28 18.65 16.33
N PHE A 894 4.05 18.18 16.52
CA PHE A 894 3.63 16.79 16.58
C PHE A 894 2.45 16.58 15.63
N LYS A 895 2.55 15.60 14.74
CA LYS A 895 1.52 15.36 13.72
C LYS A 895 1.22 13.89 13.53
N ASN A 896 -0.07 13.55 13.45
CA ASN A 896 -0.52 12.17 13.17
C ASN A 896 0.06 11.17 14.18
N VAL A 897 -0.35 11.29 15.43
CA VAL A 897 0.12 10.45 16.54
C VAL A 897 -1.01 9.58 17.07
N THR A 898 -0.77 8.28 17.14
CA THR A 898 -1.69 7.30 17.75
C THR A 898 -1.06 6.68 19.00
N ILE A 899 -1.78 6.73 20.13
CA ILE A 899 -1.39 6.04 21.36
C ILE A 899 -2.53 5.12 21.76
N SER A 900 -2.29 3.81 21.83
CA SER A 900 -3.36 2.86 22.16
C SER A 900 -2.94 1.72 23.07
N ASN A 901 -3.89 1.18 23.82
CA ASN A 901 -3.71 -0.03 24.64
C ASN A 901 -2.54 0.09 25.63
N CYS A 902 -2.36 1.27 26.26
CA CYS A 902 -1.25 1.53 27.16
C CYS A 902 -1.68 1.56 28.64
N VAL A 903 -0.75 1.20 29.52
CA VAL A 903 -0.96 1.13 30.97
C VAL A 903 -0.03 2.11 31.69
N PHE A 904 -0.59 2.86 32.64
CA PHE A 904 0.14 3.75 33.54
C PHE A 904 -0.06 3.24 34.97
N ASP A 905 1.02 2.97 35.69
CA ASP A 905 0.94 2.57 37.10
C ASP A 905 1.95 3.32 37.97
N TYR A 906 1.46 3.91 39.07
CA TYR A 906 2.24 4.70 40.01
C TYR A 906 3.12 5.73 39.29
N SER A 907 2.47 6.62 38.55
CA SER A 907 3.13 7.59 37.66
C SER A 907 2.25 8.83 37.42
N ARG A 908 2.65 9.72 36.51
CA ARG A 908 1.84 10.82 35.99
C ARG A 908 1.05 10.37 34.77
N GLY A 909 -0.03 11.09 34.47
CA GLY A 909 -0.90 10.80 33.33
C GLY A 909 -0.36 11.31 31.99
N LEU A 910 -1.25 11.40 31.01
CA LEU A 910 -0.95 11.89 29.68
C LEU A 910 -0.62 13.38 29.70
N ALA A 911 0.41 13.78 28.95
CA ALA A 911 0.76 15.17 28.73
C ALA A 911 0.94 15.49 27.24
N LEU A 912 0.17 16.45 26.73
CA LEU A 912 0.18 16.91 25.34
C LEU A 912 0.49 18.39 25.34
N GLU A 913 1.74 18.75 25.08
CA GLU A 913 2.25 20.10 25.29
C GLU A 913 2.85 20.63 23.98
N THR A 914 2.38 21.81 23.55
CA THR A 914 3.10 22.63 22.57
C THR A 914 3.28 24.04 23.12
N VAL A 915 4.52 24.44 23.36
CA VAL A 915 4.87 25.70 24.04
C VAL A 915 5.98 26.50 23.36
N ASP A 916 6.65 25.92 22.36
CA ASP A 916 7.77 26.54 21.64
C ASP A 916 7.51 26.81 20.15
N GLY A 917 6.22 26.82 19.76
CA GLY A 917 5.77 27.39 18.48
C GLY A 917 5.30 26.39 17.40
N GLY A 918 5.52 25.09 17.58
CA GLY A 918 5.09 24.08 16.61
C GLY A 918 3.62 23.66 16.74
N PRO A 919 3.01 23.09 15.68
CA PRO A 919 1.65 22.56 15.75
C PRO A 919 1.61 21.24 16.54
N LEU A 920 0.57 21.01 17.35
CA LEU A 920 0.19 19.70 17.90
C LEU A 920 -1.16 19.35 17.29
N GLU A 921 -1.19 18.43 16.32
CA GLU A 921 -2.40 18.12 15.58
C GLU A 921 -2.54 16.66 15.13
N ASP A 922 -3.79 16.22 14.93
CA ASP A 922 -4.14 14.88 14.48
C ASP A 922 -3.67 13.80 15.46
N VAL A 923 -4.14 13.89 16.71
CA VAL A 923 -3.75 12.99 17.80
C VAL A 923 -4.94 12.13 18.21
N THR A 924 -4.77 10.80 18.18
CA THR A 924 -5.76 9.84 18.67
C THR A 924 -5.17 9.01 19.81
N ILE A 925 -5.83 9.04 20.98
CA ILE A 925 -5.44 8.27 22.15
C ILE A 925 -6.62 7.40 22.58
N SER A 926 -6.44 6.08 22.65
CA SER A 926 -7.53 5.18 23.00
C SER A 926 -7.12 3.99 23.87
N ASN A 927 -8.07 3.44 24.62
CA ASN A 927 -7.90 2.23 25.43
C ASN A 927 -6.75 2.36 26.44
N ILE A 928 -6.84 3.35 27.32
CA ILE A 928 -5.80 3.65 28.31
C ILE A 928 -6.28 3.26 29.70
N THR A 929 -5.44 2.51 30.43
CA THR A 929 -5.69 2.18 31.83
C THR A 929 -4.66 2.88 32.72
N MET A 930 -5.13 3.56 33.76
CA MET A 930 -4.29 4.32 34.68
C MET A 930 -4.62 3.99 36.14
N ARG A 931 -3.58 3.78 36.94
CA ARG A 931 -3.70 3.52 38.38
C ARG A 931 -2.68 4.33 39.17
N ASP A 932 -3.10 4.81 40.34
CA ASP A 932 -2.25 5.54 41.29
C ASP A 932 -1.58 6.76 40.67
N ILE A 933 -2.33 7.50 39.84
CA ILE A 933 -1.79 8.68 39.16
C ILE A 933 -1.51 9.80 40.17
N VAL A 934 -0.25 10.24 40.26
CA VAL A 934 0.22 11.18 41.29
C VAL A 934 0.16 12.66 40.84
N ASN A 935 -0.32 12.89 39.63
CA ASN A 935 -0.43 14.20 38.98
C ASN A 935 -1.75 14.30 38.16
N ALA A 936 -1.88 15.23 37.21
CA ALA A 936 -3.03 15.29 36.32
C ALA A 936 -3.12 14.01 35.46
N PRO A 937 -4.29 13.33 35.41
CA PRO A 937 -4.48 12.18 34.51
C PRO A 937 -4.41 12.55 33.03
N ILE A 938 -4.90 13.74 32.68
CA ILE A 938 -4.87 14.30 31.34
C ILE A 938 -4.41 15.76 31.46
N PHE A 939 -3.33 16.10 30.76
CA PHE A 939 -2.82 17.46 30.66
C PHE A 939 -2.65 17.84 29.18
N ILE A 940 -3.38 18.86 28.73
CA ILE A 940 -3.25 19.41 27.38
C ILE A 940 -2.91 20.89 27.51
N ARG A 941 -1.76 21.30 26.98
CA ARG A 941 -1.25 22.66 27.11
C ARG A 941 -0.79 23.22 25.76
N LEU A 942 -1.44 24.31 25.35
CA LEU A 942 -0.87 25.25 24.39
C LEU A 942 -0.27 26.43 25.18
N GLY A 943 0.99 26.78 24.93
CA GLY A 943 1.69 27.87 25.62
C GLY A 943 2.64 28.64 24.70
N ALA A 944 3.37 29.59 25.27
CA ALA A 944 4.27 30.51 24.57
C ALA A 944 5.58 30.72 25.35
N ARG A 945 6.20 29.63 25.80
CA ARG A 945 7.57 29.63 26.35
C ARG A 945 8.55 30.12 25.29
N MET A 946 8.31 29.75 24.02
CA MET A 946 9.05 30.20 22.85
C MET A 946 10.56 29.96 22.96
N ARG A 947 10.97 28.79 23.50
CA ARG A 947 12.37 28.39 23.53
C ARG A 947 12.78 27.94 22.12
N GLY A 948 13.18 28.88 21.27
CA GLY A 948 13.53 28.67 19.87
C GLY A 948 13.90 29.99 19.18
N PRO A 949 14.18 29.97 17.86
CA PRO A 949 14.48 31.21 17.12
C PRO A 949 13.32 32.22 17.17
N ASP A 950 13.65 33.52 17.26
CA ASP A 950 12.68 34.64 17.35
C ASP A 950 11.67 34.70 16.19
N SER A 951 11.93 34.02 15.07
CA SER A 951 11.02 33.95 13.92
C SER A 951 9.82 33.02 14.12
N LEU A 952 9.79 32.20 15.18
CA LEU A 952 8.69 31.26 15.43
C LEU A 952 7.48 31.99 16.02
N ALA A 953 6.29 31.67 15.52
CA ALA A 953 5.02 32.12 16.09
C ALA A 953 4.55 31.16 17.19
N VAL A 954 3.59 31.59 18.01
CA VAL A 954 2.87 30.68 18.93
C VAL A 954 2.23 29.54 18.12
N GLY A 955 2.35 28.32 18.63
CA GLY A 955 1.88 27.12 17.96
C GLY A 955 0.35 26.98 17.94
N THR A 956 -0.12 25.86 17.40
CA THR A 956 -1.54 25.48 17.39
C THR A 956 -1.74 24.13 18.06
N CYS A 957 -2.87 23.90 18.72
CA CYS A 957 -3.19 22.62 19.35
C CYS A 957 -4.62 22.22 18.95
N ARG A 958 -4.79 21.18 18.13
CA ARG A 958 -6.10 20.87 17.56
C ARG A 958 -6.32 19.45 17.07
N ARG A 959 -7.59 19.08 16.86
CA ARG A 959 -8.00 17.76 16.31
C ARG A 959 -7.45 16.61 17.14
N ILE A 960 -7.86 16.60 18.41
CA ILE A 960 -7.39 15.65 19.41
C ILE A 960 -8.58 14.81 19.86
N ILE A 961 -8.42 13.49 19.82
CA ILE A 961 -9.43 12.51 20.22
C ILE A 961 -8.88 11.64 21.35
N LEU A 962 -9.53 11.67 22.50
CA LEU A 962 -9.25 10.78 23.64
C LEU A 962 -10.48 9.91 23.88
N SER A 963 -10.31 8.58 23.84
CA SER A 963 -11.42 7.66 24.08
C SER A 963 -11.07 6.44 24.93
N ASN A 964 -12.06 5.86 25.61
CA ASN A 964 -11.90 4.62 26.38
C ASN A 964 -10.77 4.71 27.42
N ILE A 965 -10.83 5.70 28.30
CA ILE A 965 -9.81 5.93 29.33
C ILE A 965 -10.38 5.62 30.71
N VAL A 966 -9.72 4.75 31.47
CA VAL A 966 -10.12 4.39 32.84
C VAL A 966 -8.99 4.73 33.81
N VAL A 967 -9.30 5.55 34.82
CA VAL A 967 -8.35 6.03 35.82
C VAL A 967 -8.85 5.73 37.22
N SER A 968 -7.98 5.17 38.06
CA SER A 968 -8.26 4.84 39.46
C SER A 968 -7.24 5.47 40.39
N ASN A 969 -7.71 5.93 41.57
CA ASN A 969 -6.87 6.51 42.62
C ASN A 969 -6.04 7.74 42.18
N ALA A 970 -6.62 8.59 41.33
CA ALA A 970 -5.97 9.80 40.85
C ALA A 970 -5.80 10.86 41.95
N ASP A 971 -4.69 11.58 41.91
CA ASP A 971 -4.41 12.71 42.77
C ASP A 971 -5.40 13.86 42.52
N SER A 972 -6.05 14.31 43.59
CA SER A 972 -7.09 15.34 43.51
C SER A 972 -6.55 16.75 43.41
N ARG A 973 -5.25 16.97 43.53
CA ARG A 973 -4.67 18.32 43.46
C ARG A 973 -4.89 18.99 42.10
N TYR A 974 -4.93 18.21 41.01
CA TYR A 974 -4.81 18.76 39.67
C TYR A 974 -6.05 18.58 38.79
N GLY A 975 -6.81 17.50 38.95
CA GLY A 975 -7.84 17.15 37.97
C GLY A 975 -7.24 16.94 36.56
N ALA A 976 -8.08 16.82 35.55
CA ALA A 976 -7.67 16.96 34.16
C ALA A 976 -7.59 18.46 33.80
N ILE A 977 -6.50 18.87 33.16
CA ILE A 977 -6.23 20.28 32.84
C ILE A 977 -6.07 20.41 31.33
N ILE A 978 -6.95 21.20 30.70
CA ILE A 978 -6.92 21.51 29.27
C ILE A 978 -6.88 23.02 29.16
N SER A 979 -5.73 23.58 28.75
CA SER A 979 -5.52 25.03 28.83
C SER A 979 -4.78 25.57 27.62
N GLY A 980 -5.49 26.33 26.78
CA GLY A 980 -4.87 27.25 25.83
C GLY A 980 -4.35 28.52 26.50
N ILE A 981 -4.08 29.56 25.72
CA ILE A 981 -3.69 30.89 26.24
C ILE A 981 -4.56 31.98 25.60
N PRO A 982 -4.62 33.19 26.17
CA PRO A 982 -5.33 34.31 25.55
C PRO A 982 -4.92 34.50 24.09
N GLY A 983 -5.91 34.62 23.20
CA GLY A 983 -5.69 34.77 21.75
C GLY A 983 -5.39 33.47 20.99
N HIS A 984 -5.09 32.36 21.67
CA HIS A 984 -4.76 31.07 21.04
C HIS A 984 -5.50 29.92 21.73
N ALA A 985 -6.63 29.52 21.16
CA ALA A 985 -7.45 28.43 21.68
C ALA A 985 -6.92 27.06 21.25
N ILE A 986 -7.19 26.04 22.07
CA ILE A 986 -7.16 24.64 21.64
C ILE A 986 -8.44 24.38 20.82
N GLU A 987 -8.34 23.71 19.68
CA GLU A 987 -9.47 23.53 18.74
C GLU A 987 -9.84 22.06 18.52
N ASP A 988 -11.12 21.76 18.32
CA ASP A 988 -11.61 20.43 17.92
C ASP A 988 -11.15 19.27 18.85
N LEU A 989 -11.53 19.36 20.13
CA LEU A 989 -11.22 18.36 21.15
C LEU A 989 -12.41 17.43 21.40
N GLN A 990 -12.19 16.12 21.28
CA GLN A 990 -13.19 15.09 21.54
C GLN A 990 -12.75 14.17 22.68
N LEU A 991 -13.60 14.04 23.70
CA LEU A 991 -13.38 13.20 24.87
C LEU A 991 -14.56 12.23 25.01
N SER A 992 -14.33 10.92 24.90
CA SER A 992 -15.43 9.95 24.96
C SER A 992 -15.14 8.69 25.77
N ASN A 993 -16.15 8.18 26.49
CA ASN A 993 -16.01 6.98 27.32
C ASN A 993 -14.81 7.07 28.29
N ILE A 994 -14.84 8.09 29.16
CA ILE A 994 -13.75 8.35 30.12
C ILE A 994 -14.30 8.21 31.54
N SER A 995 -13.63 7.42 32.37
CA SER A 995 -13.98 7.23 33.78
C SER A 995 -12.79 7.55 34.68
N ILE A 996 -12.92 8.52 35.59
CA ILE A 996 -11.86 8.95 36.51
C ILE A 996 -12.33 8.92 37.96
N SER A 997 -11.64 8.17 38.81
CA SER A 997 -11.86 8.15 40.26
C SER A 997 -10.71 8.83 41.01
N TYR A 998 -11.02 9.94 41.68
CA TYR A 998 -10.09 10.79 42.43
C TYR A 998 -10.06 10.49 43.93
N LYS A 999 -8.97 10.83 44.61
CA LYS A 999 -8.84 10.70 46.08
C LYS A 999 -9.82 11.57 46.89
N GLY A 1000 -10.29 12.68 46.34
CA GLY A 1000 -11.14 13.69 46.98
C GLY A 1000 -10.40 14.56 48.01
N GLY A 1001 -11.14 15.41 48.71
CA GLY A 1001 -10.65 16.23 49.83
C GLY A 1001 -10.49 17.74 49.57
N GLY A 1002 -10.97 18.27 48.44
CA GLY A 1002 -10.94 19.72 48.18
C GLY A 1002 -12.01 20.51 48.93
N SER A 1003 -11.68 21.74 49.33
CA SER A 1003 -12.57 22.63 50.08
C SER A 1003 -13.32 23.62 49.18
N ARG A 1004 -14.33 24.30 49.74
CA ARG A 1004 -15.13 25.31 49.02
C ARG A 1004 -14.30 26.53 48.62
N GLU A 1005 -13.36 26.95 49.47
CA GLU A 1005 -12.46 28.08 49.19
C GLU A 1005 -11.61 27.83 47.95
N MET A 1006 -11.25 26.56 47.71
CA MET A 1006 -10.45 26.16 46.55
C MET A 1006 -11.24 26.29 45.24
N ALA A 1007 -12.57 26.14 45.27
CA ALA A 1007 -13.43 26.25 44.08
C ALA A 1007 -13.46 27.67 43.49
N GLY A 1008 -13.20 28.70 44.30
CA GLY A 1008 -13.22 30.11 43.90
C GLY A 1008 -11.88 30.66 43.43
N ARG A 1009 -10.84 29.84 43.34
CA ARG A 1009 -9.48 30.28 42.98
C ARG A 1009 -9.38 30.63 41.49
N ASP A 1010 -8.92 31.83 41.19
CA ASP A 1010 -8.47 32.20 39.85
C ASP A 1010 -7.10 31.58 39.54
N VAL A 1011 -7.02 30.83 38.45
CA VAL A 1011 -5.80 30.15 38.00
C VAL A 1011 -5.03 31.10 37.07
N PRO A 1012 -3.75 31.45 37.35
CA PRO A 1012 -2.96 32.30 36.45
C PRO A 1012 -2.74 31.69 35.06
N GLU A 1013 -2.37 32.51 34.07
CA GLU A 1013 -2.17 32.06 32.68
C GLU A 1013 -0.88 31.28 32.45
N TYR A 1014 0.23 31.70 33.09
CA TYR A 1014 1.54 31.06 32.97
C TYR A 1014 1.94 30.77 31.51
N GLU A 1015 1.73 31.74 30.62
CA GLU A 1015 1.94 31.57 29.18
C GLU A 1015 3.39 31.20 28.83
N LYS A 1016 4.36 31.80 29.54
CA LYS A 1016 5.80 31.67 29.28
C LYS A 1016 6.52 30.69 30.20
N ASP A 1017 5.82 30.12 31.16
CA ASP A 1017 6.40 29.24 32.17
C ASP A 1017 6.62 27.83 31.63
N TYR A 1018 7.40 27.03 32.36
CA TYR A 1018 7.54 25.61 32.09
C TYR A 1018 6.18 24.88 32.23
N PRO A 1019 5.76 24.07 31.24
CA PRO A 1019 4.38 23.55 31.20
C PRO A 1019 4.24 22.28 32.04
N GLU A 1020 4.08 22.42 33.35
CA GLU A 1020 3.79 21.28 34.23
C GLU A 1020 2.56 21.52 35.09
N PRO A 1021 1.72 20.50 35.35
CA PRO A 1021 0.51 20.68 36.15
C PRO A 1021 0.77 21.26 37.55
N TYR A 1022 1.89 20.92 38.18
CA TYR A 1022 2.24 21.45 39.50
C TYR A 1022 2.42 22.98 39.52
N ARG A 1023 2.72 23.61 38.37
CA ARG A 1023 2.85 25.07 38.24
C ARG A 1023 1.51 25.77 38.45
N PHE A 1024 0.42 25.13 38.06
CA PHE A 1024 -0.92 25.65 38.30
C PHE A 1024 -1.36 25.49 39.76
N GLY A 1025 -0.64 24.70 40.56
CA GLY A 1025 -0.97 24.42 41.95
C GLY A 1025 -2.27 23.64 42.10
N MET A 1026 -2.93 23.80 43.26
CA MET A 1026 -4.23 23.16 43.52
C MET A 1026 -5.31 23.72 42.57
N MET A 1027 -5.92 22.87 41.76
CA MET A 1027 -6.91 23.29 40.77
C MET A 1027 -8.30 23.50 41.39
N PRO A 1028 -9.06 24.50 40.90
CA PRO A 1028 -10.39 24.80 41.42
C PRO A 1028 -11.47 23.79 41.00
N ALA A 1029 -11.21 22.96 39.97
CA ALA A 1029 -12.03 21.81 39.61
C ALA A 1029 -11.32 20.52 40.03
N TYR A 1030 -12.07 19.54 40.54
CA TYR A 1030 -11.47 18.22 40.81
C TYR A 1030 -11.48 17.31 39.57
N GLY A 1031 -12.45 17.49 38.67
CA GLY A 1031 -12.66 16.66 37.48
C GLY A 1031 -11.92 17.19 36.25
N PHE A 1032 -12.46 18.22 35.62
CA PHE A 1032 -11.90 18.89 34.43
C PHE A 1032 -11.87 20.41 34.61
N PHE A 1033 -10.68 21.00 34.45
CA PHE A 1033 -10.49 22.43 34.24
C PHE A 1033 -10.17 22.67 32.77
N VAL A 1034 -11.05 23.37 32.07
CA VAL A 1034 -10.93 23.67 30.64
C VAL A 1034 -10.89 25.17 30.43
N ARG A 1035 -9.85 25.67 29.77
CA ARG A 1035 -9.69 27.08 29.48
C ARG A 1035 -9.17 27.35 28.07
N HIS A 1036 -9.70 28.39 27.41
CA HIS A 1036 -9.30 28.80 26.05
C HIS A 1036 -9.45 27.64 25.04
N VAL A 1037 -10.68 27.15 24.86
CA VAL A 1037 -10.98 26.04 23.96
C VAL A 1037 -12.12 26.39 23.01
N LYS A 1038 -12.04 25.92 21.76
CA LYS A 1038 -13.08 26.07 20.74
C LYS A 1038 -13.43 24.70 20.16
N GLY A 1039 -14.70 24.30 20.26
CA GLY A 1039 -15.15 22.98 19.80
C GLY A 1039 -14.74 21.87 20.77
N LEU A 1040 -15.35 21.85 21.97
CA LEU A 1040 -15.19 20.76 22.94
C LEU A 1040 -16.40 19.83 22.86
N ASN A 1041 -16.18 18.56 22.55
CA ASN A 1041 -17.20 17.51 22.62
C ASN A 1041 -16.84 16.49 23.70
N MET A 1042 -17.75 16.28 24.65
CA MET A 1042 -17.62 15.27 25.70
C MET A 1042 -18.83 14.32 25.67
N HIS A 1043 -18.57 13.01 25.60
CA HIS A 1043 -19.61 12.00 25.53
C HIS A 1043 -19.31 10.82 26.47
N ASP A 1044 -20.23 10.48 27.36
CA ASP A 1044 -20.05 9.36 28.30
C ASP A 1044 -18.80 9.54 29.18
N VAL A 1045 -18.82 10.61 29.98
CA VAL A 1045 -17.71 10.96 30.88
C VAL A 1045 -18.17 10.86 32.32
N LYS A 1046 -17.47 10.03 33.09
CA LYS A 1046 -17.73 9.75 34.49
C LYS A 1046 -16.59 10.24 35.37
N VAL A 1047 -16.88 11.07 36.37
CA VAL A 1047 -15.89 11.54 37.35
C VAL A 1047 -16.39 11.41 38.78
N GLY A 1048 -15.61 10.78 39.64
CA GLY A 1048 -15.96 10.54 41.04
C GLY A 1048 -14.80 10.80 41.99
N PHE A 1049 -15.09 10.77 43.28
CA PHE A 1049 -14.11 10.94 44.35
C PHE A 1049 -14.36 9.95 45.51
N MET A 1050 -13.29 9.62 46.24
CA MET A 1050 -13.35 8.69 47.38
C MET A 1050 -13.58 9.38 48.74
N LYS A 1051 -13.20 10.66 48.86
CA LYS A 1051 -13.41 11.50 50.04
C LYS A 1051 -14.21 12.74 49.65
N ASP A 1052 -14.93 13.31 50.61
CA ASP A 1052 -15.70 14.54 50.43
C ASP A 1052 -14.93 15.59 49.62
N GLU A 1053 -15.57 16.11 48.58
CA GLU A 1053 -14.98 17.03 47.62
C GLU A 1053 -16.00 18.14 47.34
N LEU A 1054 -15.63 19.37 47.70
CA LEU A 1054 -16.50 20.54 47.61
C LEU A 1054 -16.22 21.40 46.37
N ARG A 1055 -15.16 21.10 45.61
CA ARG A 1055 -14.91 21.72 44.31
C ARG A 1055 -15.87 21.20 43.24
N PRO A 1056 -16.20 21.99 42.21
CA PRO A 1056 -16.95 21.51 41.07
C PRO A 1056 -16.22 20.42 40.29
N ALA A 1057 -17.00 19.57 39.62
CA ALA A 1057 -16.49 18.57 38.71
C ALA A 1057 -15.91 19.21 37.45
N PHE A 1058 -16.57 20.25 36.93
CA PHE A 1058 -16.16 20.94 35.71
C PHE A 1058 -16.06 22.45 35.92
N ILE A 1059 -14.98 23.05 35.42
CA ILE A 1059 -14.86 24.50 35.23
C ILE A 1059 -14.50 24.75 33.76
N LEU A 1060 -15.33 25.53 33.08
CA LEU A 1060 -15.10 26.00 31.71
C LEU A 1060 -14.90 27.51 31.73
N ASP A 1061 -13.71 27.98 31.36
CA ASP A 1061 -13.33 29.41 31.34
C ASP A 1061 -12.90 29.85 29.94
N ASN A 1062 -13.61 30.80 29.33
CA ASN A 1062 -13.37 31.24 27.96
C ASN A 1062 -13.36 30.08 26.95
N VAL A 1063 -14.52 29.43 26.80
CA VAL A 1063 -14.71 28.26 25.93
C VAL A 1063 -15.88 28.50 24.98
N SER A 1064 -15.76 28.08 23.72
CA SER A 1064 -16.83 28.21 22.72
C SER A 1064 -17.15 26.87 22.05
N GLY A 1065 -18.42 26.64 21.71
CA GLY A 1065 -18.87 25.41 21.03
C GLY A 1065 -18.69 24.18 21.91
N VAL A 1066 -19.37 24.14 23.05
CA VAL A 1066 -19.29 23.04 24.02
C VAL A 1066 -20.50 22.13 23.89
N THR A 1067 -20.26 20.84 23.75
CA THR A 1067 -21.31 19.84 23.71
C THR A 1067 -20.98 18.70 24.68
N MET A 1068 -21.88 18.45 25.62
CA MET A 1068 -21.74 17.42 26.66
C MET A 1068 -22.95 16.48 26.67
N TYR A 1069 -22.70 15.18 26.51
CA TYR A 1069 -23.72 14.13 26.56
C TYR A 1069 -23.34 13.05 27.57
N TYR A 1070 -24.32 12.54 28.32
CA TYR A 1070 -24.14 11.44 29.26
C TYR A 1070 -23.02 11.67 30.29
N ILE A 1071 -23.01 12.84 30.93
CA ILE A 1071 -22.07 13.15 32.00
C ILE A 1071 -22.58 12.55 33.33
N ASP A 1072 -21.75 11.76 34.01
CA ASP A 1072 -22.01 11.22 35.36
C ASP A 1072 -20.93 11.69 36.33
N ALA A 1073 -21.20 12.78 37.04
CA ALA A 1073 -20.24 13.37 37.98
C ALA A 1073 -20.78 13.36 39.41
N GLN A 1074 -19.97 12.91 40.36
CA GLN A 1074 -20.30 12.99 41.79
C GLN A 1074 -20.24 14.44 42.29
N LYS A 1075 -21.13 14.82 43.21
CA LYS A 1075 -21.06 16.11 43.91
C LYS A 1075 -21.57 15.99 45.33
N MET A 1076 -21.01 16.78 46.23
CA MET A 1076 -21.63 17.00 47.54
C MET A 1076 -22.89 17.87 47.37
N PRO A 1077 -23.92 17.73 48.24
CA PRO A 1077 -25.16 18.51 48.14
C PRO A 1077 -24.93 20.03 48.04
N GLU A 1078 -23.94 20.50 48.79
CA GLU A 1078 -23.51 21.89 48.97
C GLU A 1078 -22.54 22.40 47.87
N ALA A 1079 -22.19 21.56 46.88
CA ALA A 1079 -21.27 21.88 45.79
C ALA A 1079 -22.00 22.00 44.44
N SER A 1080 -21.50 22.88 43.58
CA SER A 1080 -21.90 23.01 42.17
C SER A 1080 -21.33 21.87 41.34
N LEU A 1081 -22.03 21.41 40.29
CA LEU A 1081 -21.48 20.39 39.40
C LEU A 1081 -20.59 21.01 38.32
N ILE A 1082 -21.07 22.08 37.69
CA ILE A 1082 -20.39 22.76 36.57
C ILE A 1082 -20.35 24.27 36.85
N SER A 1083 -19.20 24.89 36.64
CA SER A 1083 -19.04 26.34 36.62
C SER A 1083 -18.64 26.83 35.22
N LEU A 1084 -19.37 27.82 34.72
CA LEU A 1084 -19.17 28.44 33.41
C LEU A 1084 -18.73 29.90 33.59
N LYS A 1085 -17.66 30.30 32.90
CA LYS A 1085 -17.15 31.66 32.84
C LYS A 1085 -16.78 31.99 31.39
N GLN A 1086 -17.38 33.04 30.84
CA GLN A 1086 -17.17 33.46 29.44
C GLN A 1086 -17.37 32.31 28.42
N VAL A 1087 -18.44 31.52 28.56
CA VAL A 1087 -18.72 30.38 27.69
C VAL A 1087 -19.75 30.74 26.61
N GLN A 1088 -19.53 30.30 25.38
CA GLN A 1088 -20.44 30.50 24.24
C GLN A 1088 -20.88 29.16 23.65
N GLN A 1089 -22.13 29.07 23.19
CA GLN A 1089 -22.70 27.88 22.54
C GLN A 1089 -22.50 26.61 23.38
N PHE A 1090 -23.01 26.62 24.62
CA PHE A 1090 -22.92 25.51 25.55
C PHE A 1090 -24.19 24.66 25.50
N THR A 1091 -24.02 23.35 25.34
CA THR A 1091 -25.12 22.38 25.43
C THR A 1091 -24.71 21.22 26.34
N ILE A 1092 -25.58 20.87 27.28
CA ILE A 1092 -25.52 19.62 28.06
C ILE A 1092 -26.86 18.91 27.99
N HIS A 1093 -26.84 17.60 27.78
CA HIS A 1093 -28.04 16.78 27.64
C HIS A 1093 -27.86 15.38 28.25
N GLN A 1094 -28.95 14.80 28.77
CA GLN A 1094 -29.01 13.45 29.34
C GLN A 1094 -27.91 13.16 30.37
N SER A 1095 -27.59 14.16 31.20
CA SER A 1095 -26.51 14.10 32.17
C SER A 1095 -27.05 14.03 33.60
N LYS A 1096 -26.42 13.25 34.47
CA LYS A 1096 -26.90 13.01 35.83
C LYS A 1096 -26.54 14.17 36.74
N GLY A 1097 -27.53 14.69 37.48
CA GLY A 1097 -27.31 15.74 38.47
C GLY A 1097 -27.35 17.18 37.94
N VAL A 1098 -27.54 17.38 36.63
CA VAL A 1098 -27.76 18.67 35.97
C VAL A 1098 -28.92 18.53 34.98
N ARG A 1099 -29.76 19.56 34.83
CA ARG A 1099 -30.85 19.55 33.84
C ARG A 1099 -30.29 19.82 32.44
N ASP A 1100 -30.95 19.25 31.43
CA ASP A 1100 -30.67 19.58 30.03
C ASP A 1100 -30.72 21.10 29.83
N THR A 1101 -29.64 21.66 29.32
CA THR A 1101 -29.41 23.10 29.27
C THR A 1101 -28.68 23.45 27.98
N ALA A 1102 -29.20 24.45 27.26
CA ALA A 1102 -28.55 25.05 26.11
C ALA A 1102 -28.45 26.57 26.34
N LEU A 1103 -27.24 27.13 26.20
CA LEU A 1103 -26.95 28.54 26.41
C LEU A 1103 -26.14 29.09 25.24
N ASP A 1104 -26.67 30.11 24.57
CA ASP A 1104 -25.94 30.80 23.51
C ASP A 1104 -24.72 31.55 24.07
N ASN A 1105 -24.85 32.14 25.26
CA ASN A 1105 -23.80 32.88 25.96
C ASN A 1105 -23.99 32.83 27.48
N ALA A 1106 -22.91 32.56 28.21
CA ALA A 1106 -22.86 32.51 29.67
C ALA A 1106 -21.61 33.27 30.18
N GLN A 1107 -21.80 34.52 30.60
CA GLN A 1107 -20.70 35.32 31.18
C GLN A 1107 -20.21 34.76 32.52
N LYS A 1108 -21.15 34.37 33.39
CA LYS A 1108 -20.90 33.61 34.62
C LYS A 1108 -22.16 32.81 34.99
N ALA A 1109 -22.05 31.50 35.12
CA ALA A 1109 -23.15 30.62 35.51
C ALA A 1109 -22.67 29.41 36.33
N VAL A 1110 -23.57 28.83 37.11
CA VAL A 1110 -23.31 27.62 37.91
C VAL A 1110 -24.50 26.68 37.71
N LEU A 1111 -24.23 25.42 37.37
CA LEU A 1111 -25.23 24.38 37.10
C LEU A 1111 -25.20 23.24 38.14
#